data_AF-A0A7K2Q4X8-F1
#
_entry.id   AF-A0A7K2Q4X8-F1
#
_cell.length_a   1.000
_cell.length_b   1.000
_cell.length_c   1.000
_cell.angle_alpha   90.00
_cell.angle_beta   90.00
_cell.angle_gamma   90.00
#
_symmetry.space_group_name_H-M   'P 1'
#
loop_
_entity.id
_entity.type
_entity.pdbx_description
1 polymer ?
#
loop_
_entity_poly.entity_id
_entity_poly.type
_entity_poly.pdbx_seq_one_letter_code
_entity_poly.pdbx_strand_id
1 'polypeptide(L)'
;AVAGGAEFTAPRDATEQVVADIWAEVLGVDRVGIDDGFFDLGGHSLLATMAVSRIAERLGREVELRTLFENPTIRAFGPVVAAARQAGAATVVPVDRSGPLPLSFGQERMWFLDRMSDVGDEYVLWFSWRIRGGLDRDAWQGALDEVVSRHEALRTALVEVDGKPVQRVVDGVRVPLVWQSAPPGDEEAVRLERLRAVAVPYATRRFDLAGPPLLRAGVWELDPEDHVAVIAFHHAATDGWSKDVIIGELAESYAARTAGRPAELPPVPLQYGDFAVWQRDRMAGEVLERQLAYWEEALAGVPVLELPTDRPRPAGWSGRGGAVEIDLPKELEAALGELARRHGVTRFTVLLAVVQIVLGRWSGQRDVAVGTPVAGRGQLELERLVGLLVNTVVLRADLSGEPTFTQFLDRVRESVLGAFDHQEVPFERLVEQLRPERDPSRNPLFQVMFDVQESAAGGPRIEGLDVEHFVLPWGSAKFDLTATFLLYPDRFALNVEYASDLFDAATVTRFAGHVGRVLEAVVADPERAVGRLELLSASEYEELAEAAGTAVAAPAQPFTVAGAPDSVALLCGDESLTYAELDGLTGGLARALAASGVRPGTPVGVCLRRGIRSVAAMAAIWRAGGVYVPLDPRLPEERLRFMCAEAGVHSVFSDGSTQALAAALGPRTVPVDSVAPDPAAPHHTPAPGDLAYVIFTSGSTGRPKAVGVEHHALGAHTAAARELFGITAEDRVLAFASFSFDASLEQVLPALGAGASVVVRPDEVWSVEELAEAVRTRDITVMEATPAYWEEIVARLDTVAGDLKGLRLLVTGGEALPSAPLARWFAHLPDVPVVNTYGPTESVISATAHTVTAPVEGRVAIGRPLGSRRAYVVDALDQLVPVGVPGELLIGGPELARGYLG
;
A
#
# COMPACT_ATOMS: atom_id res chain seq x y z
N ALA A 1 21.50 36.93 -9.50
CA ALA A 1 21.58 38.25 -8.85
C ALA A 1 20.92 38.12 -7.49
N VAL A 2 21.69 38.37 -6.43
CA VAL A 2 21.38 38.03 -5.02
C VAL A 2 20.26 38.95 -4.49
N ALA A 3 19.27 38.39 -3.82
CA ALA A 3 18.25 39.11 -3.05
C ALA A 3 18.47 38.86 -1.55
N GLY A 4 18.39 39.91 -0.74
CA GLY A 4 18.29 39.82 0.73
C GLY A 4 19.45 40.44 1.52
N GLY A 5 19.80 41.72 1.28
CA GLY A 5 20.79 42.42 2.10
C GLY A 5 20.25 42.76 3.49
N ALA A 6 20.44 41.88 4.47
CA ALA A 6 20.64 42.32 5.84
C ALA A 6 21.98 43.08 5.90
N GLU A 7 22.03 44.19 6.63
CA GLU A 7 23.26 44.97 6.79
C GLU A 7 24.28 44.11 7.56
N PHE A 8 25.40 43.76 6.91
CA PHE A 8 26.40 42.87 7.50
C PHE A 8 26.87 43.41 8.85
N THR A 9 26.61 42.64 9.90
CA THR A 9 27.07 42.93 11.26
C THR A 9 28.12 41.91 11.66
N ALA A 10 29.33 42.37 11.96
CA ALA A 10 30.47 41.51 12.29
C ALA A 10 30.31 40.82 13.67
N PRO A 11 30.95 39.65 13.87
CA PRO A 11 31.05 38.99 15.18
C PRO A 11 31.55 39.93 16.29
N ARG A 12 30.96 39.83 17.48
CA ARG A 12 31.22 40.73 18.62
C ARG A 12 32.28 40.20 19.58
N ASP A 13 32.47 38.87 19.60
CA ASP A 13 33.45 38.19 20.45
C ASP A 13 34.10 37.00 19.74
N ALA A 14 35.05 36.35 20.42
CA ALA A 14 35.82 35.24 19.86
C ALA A 14 34.96 33.98 19.60
N THR A 15 33.91 33.75 20.40
CA THR A 15 33.01 32.61 20.19
C THR A 15 32.17 32.83 18.94
N GLU A 16 31.56 34.01 18.80
CA GLU A 16 30.82 34.39 17.60
C GLU A 16 31.69 34.33 16.34
N GLN A 17 32.96 34.74 16.43
CA GLN A 17 33.88 34.67 15.30
C GLN A 17 34.14 33.23 14.86
N VAL A 18 34.41 32.32 15.80
CA VAL A 18 34.63 30.89 15.49
C VAL A 18 33.37 30.26 14.87
N VAL A 19 32.19 30.59 15.41
CA VAL A 19 30.91 30.11 14.85
C VAL A 19 30.71 30.65 13.43
N ALA A 20 30.96 31.94 13.19
CA ALA A 20 30.85 32.56 11.87
C ALA A 20 31.77 31.89 10.84
N ASP A 21 33.02 31.62 11.22
CA ASP A 21 34.01 30.97 10.35
C ASP A 21 33.59 29.53 10.02
N ILE A 22 33.07 28.78 10.99
CA ILE A 22 32.56 27.42 10.77
C ILE A 22 31.33 27.44 9.86
N TRP A 23 30.39 28.35 10.08
CA TRP A 23 29.20 28.48 9.25
C TRP A 23 29.57 28.85 7.82
N ALA A 24 30.48 29.80 7.63
CA ALA A 24 30.99 30.17 6.31
C ALA A 24 31.59 28.96 5.57
N GLU A 25 32.41 28.17 6.28
CA GLU A 25 33.06 26.98 5.74
C GLU A 25 32.06 25.87 5.38
N VAL A 26 31.12 25.57 6.27
CA VAL A 26 30.11 24.49 6.08
C VAL A 26 29.10 24.86 5.00
N LEU A 27 28.69 26.13 4.94
CA LEU A 27 27.71 26.62 3.96
C LEU A 27 28.35 26.98 2.62
N GLY A 28 29.68 27.03 2.54
CA GLY A 28 30.41 27.42 1.33
C GLY A 28 30.20 28.88 0.92
N VAL A 29 30.05 29.79 1.89
CA VAL A 29 29.84 31.23 1.66
C VAL A 29 31.05 32.04 2.11
N ASP A 30 31.31 33.18 1.46
CA ASP A 30 32.51 33.99 1.74
C ASP A 30 32.57 34.55 3.18
N ARG A 31 31.42 34.91 3.74
CA ARG A 31 31.31 35.47 5.10
C ARG A 31 29.89 35.34 5.66
N VAL A 32 29.78 35.24 6.98
CA VAL A 32 28.52 35.18 7.72
C VAL A 32 28.47 36.29 8.77
N GLY A 33 27.44 37.12 8.73
CA GLY A 33 27.13 38.15 9.73
C GLY A 33 26.35 37.58 10.90
N ILE A 34 26.32 38.30 12.04
CA ILE A 34 25.71 37.75 13.26
C ILE A 34 24.18 37.60 13.21
N ASP A 35 23.54 38.32 12.28
CA ASP A 35 22.09 38.30 12.05
C ASP A 35 21.70 37.36 10.90
N ASP A 36 22.69 36.76 10.22
CA ASP A 36 22.42 35.83 9.13
C ASP A 36 21.95 34.49 9.70
N GLY A 37 20.82 34.00 9.20
CA GLY A 37 20.25 32.72 9.60
C GLY A 37 21.00 31.55 8.94
N PHE A 38 21.37 30.52 9.71
CA PHE A 38 22.03 29.31 9.18
C PHE A 38 21.25 28.69 8.02
N PHE A 39 19.94 28.52 8.22
CA PHE A 39 19.05 27.92 7.23
C PHE A 39 18.71 28.87 6.08
N ASP A 40 18.76 30.19 6.32
CA ASP A 40 18.56 31.21 5.28
C ASP A 40 19.73 31.24 4.29
N LEU A 41 20.92 30.89 4.75
CA LEU A 41 22.14 30.76 3.95
C LEU A 41 22.27 29.39 3.24
N GLY A 42 21.21 28.58 3.22
CA GLY A 42 21.21 27.27 2.57
C GLY A 42 21.60 26.11 3.48
N GLY A 43 21.68 26.32 4.80
CA GLY A 43 21.90 25.24 5.75
C GLY A 43 20.75 24.24 5.76
N HIS A 44 21.08 22.95 5.84
CA HIS A 44 20.13 21.85 6.05
C HIS A 44 20.57 20.96 7.22
N SER A 45 19.77 19.97 7.62
CA SER A 45 20.01 19.20 8.87
C SER A 45 21.37 18.49 8.90
N LEU A 46 21.88 18.06 7.75
CA LEU A 46 23.23 17.47 7.62
C LEU A 46 24.33 18.51 7.87
N LEU A 47 24.24 19.67 7.21
CA LEU A 47 25.17 20.79 7.44
C LEU A 47 25.09 21.32 8.86
N ALA A 48 23.90 21.36 9.46
CA ALA A 48 23.72 21.76 10.85
C ALA A 48 24.42 20.79 11.81
N THR A 49 24.30 19.48 11.56
CA THR A 49 25.01 18.44 12.32
C THR A 49 26.53 18.62 12.18
N MET A 50 27.03 18.89 10.98
CA MET A 50 28.45 19.17 10.74
C MET A 50 28.92 20.44 11.45
N ALA A 51 28.13 21.52 11.39
CA ALA A 51 28.46 22.80 12.01
C ALA A 51 28.53 22.66 13.54
N VAL A 52 27.54 22.02 14.16
CA VAL A 52 27.52 21.75 15.60
C VAL A 52 28.70 20.89 16.03
N SER A 53 29.03 19.87 15.25
CA SER A 53 30.20 18.99 15.49
C SER A 53 31.52 19.77 15.46
N ARG A 54 31.74 20.58 14.42
CA ARG A 54 32.95 21.42 14.27
C ARG A 54 33.05 22.48 15.35
N ILE A 55 31.92 23.03 15.79
CA ILE A 55 31.85 23.98 16.91
C ILE A 55 32.27 23.29 18.20
N ALA A 56 31.77 22.08 18.43
CA ALA A 56 32.10 21.31 19.61
C ALA A 56 33.60 20.99 19.69
N GLU A 57 34.21 20.65 18.55
CA GLU A 57 35.64 20.39 18.42
C GLU A 57 36.49 21.66 18.63
N ARG A 58 36.22 22.74 17.88
CA ARG A 58 37.05 23.97 17.95
C ARG A 58 36.93 24.71 19.27
N LEU A 59 35.79 24.65 19.94
CA LEU A 59 35.55 25.35 21.20
C LEU A 59 35.61 24.44 22.44
N GLY A 60 35.66 23.12 22.26
CA GLY A 60 35.63 22.14 23.35
C GLY A 60 34.32 22.16 24.13
N ARG A 61 33.18 22.32 23.45
CA ARG A 61 31.84 22.53 24.06
C ARG A 61 30.80 21.58 23.48
N GLU A 62 30.03 20.90 24.33
CA GLU A 62 28.92 20.06 23.88
C GLU A 62 27.72 20.92 23.50
N VAL A 63 27.39 20.96 22.21
CA VAL A 63 26.25 21.70 21.67
C VAL A 63 25.32 20.69 21.00
N GLU A 64 24.03 20.73 21.31
CA GLU A 64 23.02 19.86 20.72
C GLU A 64 22.53 20.43 19.38
N LEU A 65 22.09 19.57 18.45
CA LEU A 65 21.58 20.04 17.17
C LEU A 65 20.35 20.93 17.36
N ARG A 66 19.47 20.54 18.29
CA ARG A 66 18.32 21.32 18.74
C ARG A 66 18.67 22.77 19.05
N THR A 67 19.83 23.02 19.68
CA THR A 67 20.24 24.37 20.08
C THR A 67 20.44 25.29 18.87
N LEU A 68 20.99 24.77 17.77
CA LEU A 68 21.17 25.53 16.53
C LEU A 68 19.81 25.84 15.87
N PHE A 69 18.88 24.89 15.89
CA PHE A 69 17.52 25.10 15.37
C PHE A 69 16.72 26.13 16.16
N GLU A 70 16.87 26.16 17.49
CA GLU A 70 16.22 27.14 18.36
C GLU A 70 16.86 28.54 18.26
N ASN A 71 18.14 28.60 17.87
CA ASN A 71 18.92 29.83 17.80
C ASN A 71 19.62 29.93 16.43
N PRO A 72 18.89 30.13 15.32
CA PRO A 72 19.44 29.98 13.98
C PRO A 72 20.33 31.14 13.51
N THR A 73 20.58 32.14 14.36
CA THR A 73 21.49 33.26 14.06
C THR A 73 22.65 33.25 15.06
N ILE A 74 23.84 33.67 14.63
CA ILE A 74 25.02 33.70 15.52
C ILE A 74 24.78 34.58 16.74
N ARG A 75 24.01 35.68 16.60
CA ARG A 75 23.62 36.55 17.72
C ARG A 75 22.90 35.79 18.83
N ALA A 76 22.03 34.86 18.46
CA ALA A 76 21.28 34.03 19.41
C ALA A 76 22.08 32.80 19.84
N PHE A 77 22.84 32.19 18.92
CA PHE A 77 23.55 30.94 19.14
C PHE A 77 24.85 31.09 19.94
N GLY A 78 25.62 32.14 19.66
CA GLY A 78 26.93 32.41 20.28
C GLY A 78 26.89 32.37 21.81
N PRO A 79 25.94 33.06 22.48
CA PRO A 79 25.80 33.00 23.94
C PRO A 79 25.52 31.59 24.47
N VAL A 80 24.73 30.78 23.75
CA VAL A 80 24.40 29.41 24.17
C VAL A 80 25.61 28.50 24.04
N VAL A 81 26.35 28.61 22.94
CA VAL A 81 27.62 27.90 22.73
C VAL A 81 28.65 28.27 23.80
N ALA A 82 28.75 29.55 24.17
CA ALA A 82 29.66 30.00 25.23
C ALA A 82 29.30 29.43 26.61
N ALA A 83 28.01 29.23 26.88
CA ALA A 83 27.47 28.69 28.14
C ALA A 83 27.43 27.15 28.19
N ALA A 84 27.58 26.47 27.05
CA ALA A 84 27.53 25.01 26.93
C ALA A 84 28.55 24.28 27.81
N ARG A 85 28.29 23.02 28.16
CA ARG A 85 29.21 22.21 28.98
C ARG A 85 30.51 21.96 28.22
N GLN A 86 31.63 21.80 28.95
CA GLN A 86 32.87 21.33 28.32
C GLN A 86 32.63 19.93 27.74
N ALA A 87 32.99 19.75 26.48
CA ALA A 87 32.84 18.47 25.80
C ALA A 87 33.77 17.43 26.43
N GLY A 88 33.24 16.27 26.78
CA GLY A 88 34.02 15.12 27.24
C GLY A 88 34.52 14.23 26.09
N ALA A 89 34.63 14.76 24.87
CA ALA A 89 34.73 13.96 23.66
C ALA A 89 36.02 13.11 23.62
N ALA A 90 35.84 11.79 23.53
CA ALA A 90 36.90 10.87 23.14
C ALA A 90 37.15 11.04 21.63
N THR A 91 38.32 11.52 21.26
CA THR A 91 38.77 11.67 19.87
C THR A 91 39.10 10.32 19.25
N VAL A 92 38.90 10.19 17.94
CA VAL A 92 39.38 9.02 17.20
C VAL A 92 40.91 9.11 17.08
N VAL A 93 41.61 8.02 17.43
CA VAL A 93 43.08 7.96 17.38
C VAL A 93 43.54 6.79 16.53
N PRO A 94 44.69 6.90 15.84
CA PRO A 94 45.27 5.78 15.11
C PRO A 94 45.55 4.58 16.02
N VAL A 95 45.16 3.38 15.59
CA VAL A 95 45.39 2.12 16.30
C VAL A 95 46.49 1.28 15.64
N ASP A 96 47.05 0.32 16.38
CA ASP A 96 48.07 -0.57 15.85
C ASP A 96 47.50 -1.55 14.79
N ARG A 97 48.24 -1.76 13.70
CA ARG A 97 47.85 -2.62 12.56
C ARG A 97 48.39 -4.05 12.65
N SER A 98 49.14 -4.39 13.69
CA SER A 98 49.79 -5.72 13.79
C SER A 98 48.82 -6.84 14.20
N GLY A 99 47.66 -6.49 14.78
CA GLY A 99 46.63 -7.42 15.22
C GLY A 99 45.33 -7.34 14.42
N PRO A 100 44.40 -8.30 14.62
CA PRO A 100 43.08 -8.25 14.00
C PRO A 100 42.27 -7.06 14.54
N LEU A 101 41.67 -6.28 13.65
CA LEU A 101 40.81 -5.16 14.01
C LEU A 101 39.33 -5.60 14.00
N PRO A 102 38.48 -5.10 14.91
CA PRO A 102 37.05 -5.41 14.89
C PRO A 102 36.37 -4.76 13.68
N LEU A 103 35.27 -5.34 13.20
CA LEU A 103 34.38 -4.64 12.27
C LEU A 103 33.62 -3.54 13.04
N SER A 104 33.26 -2.44 12.36
CA SER A 104 32.23 -1.54 12.88
C SER A 104 30.87 -2.25 12.96
N PHE A 105 29.87 -1.67 13.64
CA PHE A 105 28.55 -2.30 13.71
C PHE A 105 27.90 -2.45 12.32
N GLY A 106 27.97 -1.39 11.49
CA GLY A 106 27.47 -1.43 10.12
C GLY A 106 28.22 -2.43 9.25
N GLN A 107 29.55 -2.51 9.37
CA GLN A 107 30.35 -3.46 8.59
C GLN A 107 30.06 -4.91 8.99
N GLU A 108 29.87 -5.18 10.28
CA GLU A 108 29.46 -6.51 10.79
C GLU A 108 28.09 -6.92 10.25
N ARG A 109 27.12 -6.00 10.20
CA ARG A 109 25.82 -6.25 9.56
C ARG A 109 25.96 -6.58 8.09
N MET A 110 26.71 -5.79 7.33
CA MET A 110 26.91 -6.06 5.89
C MET A 110 27.57 -7.42 5.67
N TRP A 111 28.56 -7.78 6.49
CA TRP A 111 29.20 -9.10 6.44
C TRP A 111 28.20 -10.24 6.72
N PHE A 112 27.30 -10.07 7.70
CA PHE A 112 26.27 -11.06 8.00
C PHE A 112 25.23 -11.19 6.87
N LEU A 113 24.77 -10.06 6.32
CA LEU A 113 23.78 -10.04 5.24
C LEU A 113 24.34 -10.63 3.94
N ASP A 114 25.59 -10.34 3.57
CA ASP A 114 26.24 -10.96 2.41
C ASP A 114 26.27 -12.49 2.56
N ARG A 115 26.57 -13.01 3.75
CA ARG A 115 26.57 -14.47 4.00
C ARG A 115 25.20 -15.12 3.95
N MET A 116 24.13 -14.35 4.16
CA MET A 116 22.75 -14.83 4.04
C MET A 116 22.18 -14.68 2.64
N SER A 117 22.78 -13.84 1.79
CA SER A 117 22.30 -13.61 0.44
C SER A 117 22.68 -14.75 -0.51
N ASP A 118 21.68 -15.18 -1.30
CA ASP A 118 21.84 -16.15 -2.38
C ASP A 118 22.46 -15.51 -3.64
N VAL A 119 22.22 -14.22 -3.88
CA VAL A 119 22.66 -13.49 -5.09
C VAL A 119 23.89 -12.62 -4.81
N GLY A 120 23.86 -11.88 -3.70
CA GLY A 120 24.95 -11.05 -3.17
C GLY A 120 25.16 -9.73 -3.93
N ASP A 121 24.12 -9.19 -4.55
CA ASP A 121 24.15 -7.92 -5.30
C ASP A 121 23.44 -6.76 -4.58
N GLU A 122 22.72 -7.03 -3.49
CA GLU A 122 21.83 -6.10 -2.80
C GLU A 122 22.58 -4.93 -2.15
N TYR A 123 23.86 -5.15 -1.81
CA TYR A 123 24.75 -4.18 -1.17
C TYR A 123 25.92 -3.78 -2.06
N VAL A 124 25.75 -3.88 -3.38
CA VAL A 124 26.67 -3.30 -4.34
C VAL A 124 26.21 -1.88 -4.69
N LEU A 125 27.13 -0.91 -4.60
CA LEU A 125 26.92 0.46 -5.05
C LEU A 125 27.68 0.64 -6.36
N TRP A 126 27.04 1.19 -7.39
CA TRP A 126 27.71 1.50 -8.65
C TRP A 126 27.40 2.91 -9.13
N PHE A 127 28.37 3.48 -9.82
CA PHE A 127 28.28 4.80 -10.44
C PHE A 127 28.80 4.70 -11.87
N SER A 128 28.13 5.39 -12.77
CA SER A 128 28.39 5.25 -14.19
C SER A 128 28.31 6.60 -14.90
N TRP A 129 29.26 6.80 -15.80
CA TRP A 129 29.40 8.04 -16.56
C TRP A 129 29.68 7.77 -18.01
N ARG A 130 29.12 8.60 -18.90
CA ARG A 130 29.58 8.73 -20.27
C ARG A 130 30.66 9.80 -20.28
N ILE A 131 31.83 9.44 -20.79
CA ILE A 131 33.02 10.27 -20.80
C ILE A 131 33.39 10.53 -22.26
N ARG A 132 33.32 11.78 -22.68
CA ARG A 132 33.75 12.22 -24.02
C ARG A 132 35.09 12.94 -23.94
N GLY A 133 36.00 12.59 -24.86
CA GLY A 133 37.39 12.99 -24.88
C GLY A 133 38.35 11.78 -24.85
N GLY A 134 39.63 12.05 -25.12
CA GLY A 134 40.71 11.05 -25.14
C GLY A 134 41.05 10.52 -23.74
N LEU A 135 40.27 9.54 -23.26
CA LEU A 135 40.48 8.91 -21.96
C LEU A 135 41.74 8.00 -21.99
N ASP A 136 42.83 8.47 -21.40
CA ASP A 136 44.06 7.69 -21.23
C ASP A 136 43.87 6.49 -20.26
N ARG A 137 44.03 5.28 -20.79
CA ARG A 137 43.87 4.02 -20.05
C ARG A 137 44.87 3.84 -18.91
N ASP A 138 46.13 4.16 -19.12
CA ASP A 138 47.19 3.90 -18.15
C ASP A 138 47.11 4.92 -17.00
N ALA A 139 46.77 6.17 -17.31
CA ALA A 139 46.46 7.19 -16.31
C ALA A 139 45.22 6.81 -15.48
N TRP A 140 44.17 6.28 -16.12
CA TRP A 140 42.95 5.83 -15.43
C TRP A 140 43.21 4.66 -14.48
N GLN A 141 43.91 3.62 -14.94
CA GLN A 141 44.35 2.50 -14.08
C GLN A 141 45.22 3.01 -12.93
N GLY A 142 46.20 3.88 -13.22
CA GLY A 142 47.12 4.39 -12.22
C GLY A 142 46.43 5.23 -11.14
N ALA A 143 45.39 5.99 -11.51
CA ALA A 143 44.58 6.77 -10.58
C ALA A 143 43.70 5.87 -9.68
N LEU A 144 43.08 4.84 -10.25
CA LEU A 144 42.32 3.83 -9.50
C LEU A 144 43.20 3.10 -8.48
N ASP A 145 44.39 2.65 -8.89
CA ASP A 145 45.34 1.96 -8.01
C ASP A 145 45.86 2.88 -6.88
N GLU A 146 46.01 4.18 -7.16
CA GLU A 146 46.43 5.18 -6.16
C GLU A 146 45.36 5.39 -5.08
N VAL A 147 44.09 5.54 -5.49
CA VAL A 147 42.97 5.68 -4.55
C VAL A 147 42.81 4.42 -3.69
N VAL A 148 42.88 3.22 -4.26
CA VAL A 148 42.80 1.97 -3.48
C VAL A 148 43.98 1.83 -2.53
N SER A 149 45.19 2.17 -2.96
CA SER A 149 46.37 2.14 -2.09
C SER A 149 46.22 3.10 -0.89
N ARG A 150 45.65 4.28 -1.13
CA ARG A 150 45.47 5.35 -0.15
C ARG A 150 44.47 5.01 0.97
N HIS A 151 43.39 4.29 0.65
CA HIS A 151 42.29 4.03 1.59
C HIS A 151 42.25 2.57 2.01
N GLU A 152 42.55 2.28 3.28
CA GLU A 152 42.57 0.93 3.84
C GLU A 152 41.24 0.19 3.62
N ALA A 153 40.10 0.88 3.74
CA ALA A 153 38.77 0.28 3.60
C ALA A 153 38.57 -0.45 2.25
N LEU A 154 39.12 0.09 1.16
CA LEU A 154 38.99 -0.49 -0.18
C LEU A 154 39.87 -1.73 -0.38
N ARG A 155 40.92 -1.89 0.44
CA ARG A 155 41.89 -3.00 0.39
C ARG A 155 41.86 -3.88 1.65
N THR A 156 40.76 -3.83 2.40
CA THR A 156 40.54 -4.62 3.61
C THR A 156 39.73 -5.87 3.29
N ALA A 157 40.24 -7.03 3.71
CA ALA A 157 39.50 -8.28 3.74
C ALA A 157 38.68 -8.40 5.03
N LEU A 158 37.43 -8.84 4.92
CA LEU A 158 36.55 -9.19 6.04
C LEU A 158 36.53 -10.69 6.21
N VAL A 159 37.18 -11.16 7.27
CA VAL A 159 37.49 -12.59 7.47
C VAL A 159 37.08 -13.03 8.86
N GLU A 160 36.83 -14.32 9.02
CA GLU A 160 36.51 -14.90 10.32
C GLU A 160 37.79 -15.43 10.98
N VAL A 161 38.04 -15.04 12.24
CA VAL A 161 39.13 -15.55 13.07
C VAL A 161 38.53 -15.92 14.43
N ASP A 162 38.72 -17.17 14.86
CA ASP A 162 38.17 -17.71 16.12
C ASP A 162 36.66 -17.47 16.30
N GLY A 163 35.90 -17.60 15.21
CA GLY A 163 34.44 -17.42 15.21
C GLY A 163 33.98 -15.96 15.26
N LYS A 164 34.89 -14.98 15.13
CA LYS A 164 34.58 -13.55 15.10
C LYS A 164 34.97 -12.92 13.77
N PRO A 165 34.12 -12.06 13.17
CA PRO A 165 34.53 -11.31 12.00
C PRO A 165 35.56 -10.25 12.39
N VAL A 166 36.63 -10.12 11.59
CA VAL A 166 37.71 -9.15 11.77
C VAL A 166 38.11 -8.52 10.44
N GLN A 167 38.67 -7.31 10.51
CA GLN A 167 39.27 -6.62 9.37
C GLN A 167 40.74 -7.03 9.23
N ARG A 168 41.18 -7.28 7.99
CA ARG A 168 42.58 -7.54 7.64
C ARG A 168 42.97 -6.68 6.46
N VAL A 169 43.75 -5.64 6.73
CA VAL A 169 44.28 -4.73 5.71
C VAL A 169 45.30 -5.46 4.85
N VAL A 170 45.18 -5.34 3.52
CA VAL A 170 46.10 -5.95 2.57
C VAL A 170 46.83 -4.86 1.79
N ASP A 171 48.16 -4.95 1.72
CA ASP A 171 48.99 -4.02 0.95
C ASP A 171 49.19 -4.51 -0.50
N GLY A 172 49.51 -3.58 -1.41
CA GLY A 172 49.85 -3.92 -2.80
C GLY A 172 48.68 -4.42 -3.65
N VAL A 173 47.45 -4.19 -3.22
CA VAL A 173 46.22 -4.52 -3.96
C VAL A 173 46.07 -3.60 -5.17
N ARG A 174 45.77 -4.16 -6.34
CA ARG A 174 45.47 -3.40 -7.58
C ARG A 174 44.02 -3.53 -7.97
N VAL A 175 43.48 -2.52 -8.64
CA VAL A 175 42.12 -2.51 -9.13
C VAL A 175 41.97 -3.38 -10.38
N PRO A 176 41.03 -4.34 -10.40
CA PRO A 176 40.69 -5.06 -11.62
C PRO A 176 39.93 -4.14 -12.58
N LEU A 177 40.63 -3.59 -13.58
CA LEU A 177 40.06 -2.77 -14.66
C LEU A 177 39.70 -3.63 -15.87
N VAL A 178 38.41 -3.64 -16.24
CA VAL A 178 37.96 -4.14 -17.53
C VAL A 178 37.95 -2.99 -18.52
N TRP A 179 38.61 -3.16 -19.67
CA TRP A 179 38.67 -2.15 -20.73
C TRP A 179 38.44 -2.83 -22.08
N GLN A 180 37.29 -2.57 -22.70
CA GLN A 180 36.82 -3.31 -23.89
C GLN A 180 36.01 -2.41 -24.82
N SER A 181 35.83 -2.81 -26.08
CA SER A 181 34.90 -2.13 -26.98
C SER A 181 33.45 -2.40 -26.58
N ALA A 182 32.57 -1.41 -26.72
CA ALA A 182 31.15 -1.54 -26.50
C ALA A 182 30.52 -2.55 -27.49
N PRO A 183 29.45 -3.27 -27.10
CA PRO A 183 28.73 -4.13 -28.03
C PRO A 183 28.29 -3.36 -29.28
N PRO A 184 28.40 -3.95 -30.50
CA PRO A 184 28.04 -3.23 -31.71
C PRO A 184 26.53 -2.96 -31.78
N GLY A 185 26.15 -1.86 -32.42
CA GLY A 185 24.77 -1.47 -32.73
C GLY A 185 24.75 -0.45 -33.85
N ASP A 186 23.84 -0.63 -34.81
CA ASP A 186 23.73 0.20 -36.02
C ASP A 186 23.19 1.60 -35.68
N GLU A 187 22.28 1.67 -34.70
CA GLU A 187 21.77 2.91 -34.12
C GLU A 187 22.35 3.13 -32.71
N GLU A 188 22.58 4.39 -32.34
CA GLU A 188 23.15 4.76 -31.03
C GLU A 188 22.27 4.24 -29.88
N ALA A 189 20.95 4.39 -29.97
CA ALA A 189 20.02 3.90 -28.95
C ALA A 189 20.19 2.39 -28.69
N VAL A 190 20.25 1.59 -29.76
CA VAL A 190 20.47 0.14 -29.70
C VAL A 190 21.86 -0.20 -29.13
N ARG A 191 22.90 0.55 -29.52
CA ARG A 191 24.26 0.37 -28.99
C ARG A 191 24.29 0.61 -27.48
N LEU A 192 23.69 1.70 -27.01
CA LEU A 192 23.65 2.04 -25.59
C LEU A 192 22.76 1.07 -24.79
N GLU A 193 21.67 0.56 -25.37
CA GLU A 193 20.85 -0.49 -24.74
C GLU A 193 21.63 -1.79 -24.55
N ARG A 194 22.32 -2.26 -25.60
CA ARG A 194 23.20 -3.45 -25.52
C ARG A 194 24.34 -3.25 -24.53
N LEU A 195 24.89 -2.04 -24.45
CA LEU A 195 25.88 -1.68 -23.46
C LEU A 195 25.32 -1.78 -22.04
N ARG A 196 24.11 -1.26 -21.77
CA ARG A 196 23.46 -1.43 -20.46
C ARG A 196 23.28 -2.91 -20.11
N ALA A 197 22.91 -3.74 -21.08
CA ALA A 197 22.71 -5.18 -20.89
C ALA A 197 24.00 -5.92 -20.46
N VAL A 198 25.19 -5.40 -20.76
CA VAL A 198 26.47 -5.97 -20.29
C VAL A 198 27.03 -5.24 -19.07
N ALA A 199 26.79 -3.93 -18.94
CA ALA A 199 27.29 -3.10 -17.86
C ALA A 199 26.55 -3.35 -16.54
N VAL A 200 25.22 -3.59 -16.57
CA VAL A 200 24.44 -3.89 -15.35
C VAL A 200 24.92 -5.18 -14.66
N PRO A 201 25.01 -6.35 -15.33
CA PRO A 201 25.52 -7.56 -14.68
C PRO A 201 26.97 -7.43 -14.20
N TYR A 202 27.78 -6.62 -14.89
CA TYR A 202 29.13 -6.29 -14.42
C TYR A 202 29.09 -5.46 -13.14
N ALA A 203 28.24 -4.44 -13.10
CA ALA A 203 28.07 -3.52 -11.98
C ALA A 203 27.49 -4.21 -10.75
N THR A 204 26.64 -5.23 -10.90
CA THR A 204 25.95 -5.92 -9.79
C THR A 204 26.59 -7.22 -9.33
N ARG A 205 27.60 -7.75 -10.05
CA ARG A 205 28.31 -8.98 -9.66
C ARG A 205 28.69 -9.02 -8.16
N ARG A 206 28.43 -10.13 -7.47
CA ARG A 206 28.82 -10.32 -6.07
C ARG A 206 30.32 -10.05 -5.82
N PHE A 207 30.64 -9.40 -4.70
CA PHE A 207 32.02 -9.27 -4.21
C PHE A 207 32.36 -10.43 -3.26
N ASP A 208 33.62 -10.88 -3.28
CA ASP A 208 34.16 -11.72 -2.21
C ASP A 208 34.71 -10.81 -1.11
N LEU A 209 34.03 -10.73 0.03
CA LEU A 209 34.44 -9.88 1.14
C LEU A 209 35.79 -10.29 1.75
N ALA A 210 36.23 -11.53 1.54
CA ALA A 210 37.55 -12.00 1.99
C ALA A 210 38.68 -11.66 0.99
N GLY A 211 38.35 -11.18 -0.21
CA GLY A 211 39.28 -10.93 -1.31
C GLY A 211 39.27 -9.48 -1.81
N PRO A 212 40.07 -8.57 -1.22
CA PRO A 212 40.17 -7.20 -1.70
C PRO A 212 40.80 -7.12 -3.12
N PRO A 213 40.53 -6.05 -3.89
CA PRO A 213 39.83 -4.84 -3.46
C PRO A 213 38.31 -5.00 -3.47
N LEU A 214 37.64 -4.31 -2.55
CA LEU A 214 36.17 -4.21 -2.51
C LEU A 214 35.66 -3.13 -3.48
N LEU A 215 36.33 -3.03 -4.64
CA LEU A 215 36.14 -2.08 -5.73
C LEU A 215 36.46 -2.77 -7.06
N ARG A 216 35.66 -2.49 -8.09
CA ARG A 216 35.97 -2.85 -9.49
C ARG A 216 35.63 -1.71 -10.45
N ALA A 217 36.30 -1.68 -11.59
CA ALA A 217 36.11 -0.65 -12.60
C ALA A 217 36.02 -1.25 -14.01
N GLY A 218 35.05 -0.78 -14.78
CA GLY A 218 34.84 -1.16 -16.18
C GLY A 218 34.79 0.06 -17.08
N VAL A 219 35.39 -0.02 -18.26
CA VAL A 219 35.33 1.00 -19.31
C VAL A 219 34.96 0.31 -20.62
N TRP A 220 33.91 0.82 -21.28
CA TRP A 220 33.47 0.39 -22.59
C TRP A 220 33.68 1.52 -23.59
N GLU A 221 34.53 1.29 -24.60
CA GLU A 221 34.81 2.22 -25.69
C GLU A 221 33.67 2.18 -26.71
N LEU A 222 32.92 3.28 -26.84
CA LEU A 222 31.93 3.46 -27.90
C LEU A 222 32.63 3.82 -29.21
N ASP A 223 33.61 4.72 -29.12
CA ASP A 223 34.53 5.23 -30.15
C ASP A 223 35.82 5.74 -29.44
N PRO A 224 36.91 6.12 -30.15
CA PRO A 224 38.17 6.54 -29.51
C PRO A 224 38.10 7.77 -28.57
N GLU A 225 37.03 8.56 -28.67
CA GLU A 225 36.79 9.78 -27.87
C GLU A 225 35.47 9.67 -27.07
N ASP A 226 34.87 8.48 -26.96
CA ASP A 226 33.58 8.30 -26.31
C ASP A 226 33.54 6.97 -25.57
N HIS A 227 33.34 7.05 -24.26
CA HIS A 227 33.50 5.93 -23.34
C HIS A 227 32.34 5.90 -22.35
N VAL A 228 32.01 4.71 -21.85
CA VAL A 228 31.22 4.57 -20.63
C VAL A 228 32.08 3.93 -19.56
N ALA A 229 32.26 4.62 -18.45
CA ALA A 229 32.94 4.12 -17.28
C ALA A 229 31.92 3.73 -16.19
N VAL A 230 32.18 2.61 -15.52
CA VAL A 230 31.43 2.12 -14.37
C VAL A 230 32.40 1.80 -13.26
N ILE A 231 32.14 2.31 -12.06
CA ILE A 231 32.86 1.94 -10.85
C ILE A 231 31.84 1.36 -9.86
N ALA A 232 32.12 0.16 -9.35
CA ALA A 232 31.29 -0.51 -8.38
C ALA A 232 32.08 -0.85 -7.12
N PHE A 233 31.42 -0.79 -5.97
CA PHE A 233 31.97 -1.03 -4.65
C PHE A 233 31.03 -1.91 -3.83
N HIS A 234 31.58 -2.65 -2.86
CA HIS A 234 30.73 -3.22 -1.83
C HIS A 234 30.45 -2.20 -0.72
N HIS A 235 29.20 -2.10 -0.26
CA HIS A 235 28.78 -1.11 0.74
C HIS A 235 29.49 -1.30 2.10
N ALA A 236 30.07 -2.47 2.37
CA ALA A 236 30.91 -2.70 3.57
C ALA A 236 32.22 -1.90 3.59
N ALA A 237 32.65 -1.35 2.45
CA ALA A 237 33.89 -0.58 2.30
C ALA A 237 33.66 0.91 1.98
N THR A 238 32.42 1.30 1.67
CA THR A 238 32.10 2.65 1.21
C THR A 238 30.64 3.00 1.50
N ASP A 239 30.30 4.27 1.46
CA ASP A 239 28.94 4.80 1.54
C ASP A 239 28.76 5.97 0.55
N GLY A 240 27.56 6.57 0.52
CA GLY A 240 27.23 7.65 -0.41
C GLY A 240 28.15 8.86 -0.31
N TRP A 241 28.70 9.16 0.88
CA TRP A 241 29.65 10.25 1.10
C TRP A 241 31.08 9.85 0.69
N SER A 242 31.51 8.63 1.04
CA SER A 242 32.81 8.08 0.63
C SER A 242 32.97 8.07 -0.89
N LYS A 243 31.88 7.82 -1.62
CA LYS A 243 31.83 7.94 -3.08
C LYS A 243 32.36 9.29 -3.56
N ASP A 244 31.91 10.41 -3.00
CA ASP A 244 32.30 11.73 -3.48
C ASP A 244 33.76 12.04 -3.19
N VAL A 245 34.27 11.56 -2.03
CA VAL A 245 35.70 11.59 -1.72
C VAL A 245 36.49 10.79 -2.76
N ILE A 246 36.11 9.54 -3.01
CA ILE A 246 36.77 8.64 -3.96
C ILE A 246 36.78 9.23 -5.38
N ILE A 247 35.64 9.75 -5.84
CA ILE A 247 35.50 10.32 -7.18
C ILE A 247 36.35 11.59 -7.33
N GLY A 248 36.33 12.47 -6.32
CA GLY A 248 37.15 13.69 -6.33
C GLY A 248 38.64 13.40 -6.37
N GLU A 249 39.10 12.44 -5.55
CA GLU A 249 40.50 12.01 -5.55
C GLU A 249 40.88 11.28 -6.85
N LEU A 250 39.99 10.46 -7.40
CA LEU A 250 40.20 9.80 -8.70
C LEU A 250 40.41 10.83 -9.82
N ALA A 251 39.58 11.89 -9.85
CA ALA A 251 39.68 12.95 -10.84
C ALA A 251 41.01 13.72 -10.74
N GLU A 252 41.43 14.09 -9.52
CA GLU A 252 42.71 14.77 -9.29
C GLU A 252 43.91 13.87 -9.59
N SER A 253 43.89 12.61 -9.15
CA SER A 253 44.95 11.64 -9.47
C SER A 253 45.06 11.38 -10.98
N TYR A 254 43.94 11.34 -11.69
CA TYR A 254 43.93 11.22 -13.14
C TYR A 254 44.53 12.46 -13.82
N ALA A 255 44.04 13.65 -13.47
CA ALA A 255 44.50 14.92 -14.03
C ALA A 255 46.00 15.18 -13.75
N ALA A 256 46.48 14.81 -12.56
CA ALA A 256 47.88 14.91 -12.21
C ALA A 256 48.75 14.03 -13.11
N ARG A 257 48.32 12.78 -13.36
CA ARG A 257 49.05 11.82 -14.19
C ARG A 257 49.11 12.24 -15.65
N THR A 258 48.00 12.70 -16.22
CA THR A 258 47.97 13.18 -17.62
C THR A 258 48.82 14.45 -17.79
N ALA A 259 48.91 15.29 -16.76
CA ALA A 259 49.78 16.47 -16.73
C ALA A 259 51.25 16.18 -16.34
N GLY A 260 51.60 14.94 -15.99
CA GLY A 260 52.96 14.56 -15.57
C GLY A 260 53.41 15.18 -14.23
N ARG A 261 52.47 15.47 -13.34
CA ARG A 261 52.69 16.03 -11.99
C ARG A 261 52.23 15.04 -10.89
N PRO A 262 52.71 15.17 -9.65
CA PRO A 262 52.12 14.43 -8.52
C PRO A 262 50.69 14.93 -8.22
N ALA A 263 49.84 14.05 -7.72
CA ALA A 263 48.51 14.40 -7.25
C ALA A 263 48.58 15.18 -5.93
N GLU A 264 47.79 16.24 -5.80
CA GLU A 264 47.73 17.07 -4.59
C GLU A 264 46.50 16.68 -3.75
N LEU A 265 46.64 15.59 -2.99
CA LEU A 265 45.55 15.05 -2.16
C LEU A 265 45.71 15.43 -0.67
N PRO A 266 44.66 15.95 0.00
CA PRO A 266 44.69 16.28 1.42
C PRO A 266 44.98 15.05 2.30
N PRO A 267 45.79 15.14 3.37
CA PRO A 267 46.19 13.98 4.16
C PRO A 267 44.99 13.25 4.79
N VAL A 268 45.13 11.94 4.94
CA VAL A 268 44.14 11.04 5.57
C VAL A 268 44.75 10.51 6.87
N PRO A 269 44.62 11.24 7.99
CA PRO A 269 45.30 10.91 9.25
C PRO A 269 44.69 9.70 9.98
N LEU A 270 43.44 9.37 9.66
CA LEU A 270 42.68 8.25 10.21
C LEU A 270 42.26 7.33 9.08
N GLN A 271 42.19 6.04 9.36
CA GLN A 271 41.67 5.02 8.45
C GLN A 271 40.49 4.31 9.12
N TYR A 272 39.71 3.59 8.33
CA TYR A 272 38.44 3.03 8.79
C TYR A 272 38.56 2.06 9.98
N GLY A 273 39.69 1.35 10.09
CA GLY A 273 40.00 0.51 11.25
C GLY A 273 40.06 1.28 12.57
N ASP A 274 40.54 2.54 12.53
CA ASP A 274 40.61 3.42 13.71
C ASP A 274 39.21 3.81 14.18
N PHE A 275 38.34 4.18 13.22
CA PHE A 275 36.93 4.46 13.48
C PHE A 275 36.19 3.25 14.05
N ALA A 276 36.42 2.05 13.50
CA ALA A 276 35.76 0.83 13.96
C ALA A 276 36.08 0.50 15.43
N VAL A 277 37.34 0.67 15.85
CA VAL A 277 37.73 0.49 17.26
C VAL A 277 37.07 1.56 18.13
N TRP A 278 37.18 2.83 17.76
CA TRP A 278 36.58 3.94 18.50
C TRP A 278 35.07 3.77 18.67
N GLN A 279 34.35 3.38 17.61
CA GLN A 279 32.89 3.22 17.64
C GLN A 279 32.50 2.10 18.62
N ARG A 280 33.24 0.99 18.64
CA ARG A 280 32.99 -0.13 19.56
C ARG A 280 33.22 0.27 21.01
N ASP A 281 34.27 1.03 21.29
CA ASP A 281 34.58 1.48 22.65
C ASP A 281 33.60 2.54 23.15
N ARG A 282 33.19 3.47 22.27
CA ARG A 282 32.25 4.55 22.60
C ARG A 282 30.82 4.05 22.79
N MET A 283 30.37 3.12 21.95
CA MET A 283 29.02 2.55 22.02
C MET A 283 28.96 1.36 22.99
N ALA A 284 29.47 1.57 24.20
CA ALA A 284 29.46 0.60 25.29
C ALA A 284 29.11 1.29 26.63
N GLY A 285 28.57 0.51 27.57
CA GLY A 285 28.25 0.98 28.93
C GLY A 285 27.20 2.10 28.97
N GLU A 286 27.33 3.01 29.94
CA GLU A 286 26.33 4.03 30.29
C GLU A 286 25.98 4.99 29.13
N VAL A 287 26.92 5.26 28.21
CA VAL A 287 26.67 6.15 27.06
C VAL A 287 25.66 5.54 26.11
N LEU A 288 25.82 4.24 25.79
CA LEU A 288 24.88 3.51 24.95
C LEU A 288 23.52 3.36 25.64
N GLU A 289 23.49 3.03 26.94
CA GLU A 289 22.24 2.86 27.70
C GLU A 289 21.41 4.15 27.71
N ARG A 290 22.05 5.30 27.93
CA ARG A 290 21.37 6.61 27.90
C ARG A 290 20.80 6.92 26.51
N GLN A 291 21.58 6.64 25.47
CA GLN A 291 21.17 6.88 24.09
C GLN A 291 20.02 5.93 23.65
N LEU A 292 20.03 4.67 24.09
CA LEU A 292 18.98 3.69 23.83
C LEU A 292 17.66 4.02 24.54
N ALA A 293 17.71 4.60 25.75
CA ALA A 293 16.51 4.94 26.52
C ALA A 293 15.55 5.86 25.74
N TYR A 294 16.08 6.84 25.00
CA TYR A 294 15.28 7.68 24.10
C TYR A 294 14.55 6.84 23.05
N TRP A 295 15.26 5.93 22.39
CA TRP A 295 14.70 5.12 21.31
C TRP A 295 13.65 4.11 21.79
N GLU A 296 13.82 3.56 23.00
CA GLU A 296 12.82 2.70 23.62
C GLU A 296 11.48 3.43 23.81
N GLU A 297 11.53 4.69 24.24
CA GLU A 297 10.33 5.52 24.39
C GLU A 297 9.76 5.93 23.03
N ALA A 298 10.61 6.46 22.14
CA ALA A 298 10.18 6.99 20.84
C ALA A 298 9.57 5.92 19.92
N LEU A 299 10.09 4.69 19.97
CA LEU A 299 9.65 3.57 19.12
C LEU A 299 8.80 2.54 19.87
N ALA A 300 8.36 2.85 21.10
CA ALA A 300 7.46 2.01 21.87
C ALA A 300 6.19 1.70 21.06
N GLY A 301 5.96 0.41 20.79
CA GLY A 301 4.77 -0.04 20.06
C GLY A 301 4.66 0.48 18.63
N VAL A 302 5.78 0.80 17.98
CA VAL A 302 5.78 1.20 16.56
C VAL A 302 5.04 0.14 15.71
N PRO A 303 4.00 0.53 14.96
CA PRO A 303 3.27 -0.42 14.14
C PRO A 303 4.06 -0.76 12.87
N VAL A 304 3.81 -1.95 12.33
CA VAL A 304 4.24 -2.29 10.97
C VAL A 304 3.42 -1.45 9.99
N LEU A 305 4.08 -0.84 9.00
CA LEU A 305 3.42 -0.07 7.95
C LEU A 305 2.85 -1.03 6.89
N GLU A 306 1.54 -0.99 6.70
CA GLU A 306 0.81 -1.83 5.74
C GLU A 306 0.40 -1.00 4.53
N LEU A 307 1.16 -1.15 3.45
CA LEU A 307 0.93 -0.46 2.19
C LEU A 307 -0.04 -1.24 1.29
N PRO A 308 -0.82 -0.54 0.43
CA PRO A 308 -1.65 -1.20 -0.57
C PRO A 308 -0.77 -1.77 -1.69
N THR A 309 -0.46 -3.07 -1.59
CA THR A 309 0.37 -3.79 -2.57
C THR A 309 -0.49 -4.35 -3.71
N ASP A 310 0.07 -4.38 -4.93
CA ASP A 310 -0.58 -4.98 -6.10
C ASP A 310 -0.57 -6.52 -6.03
N ARG A 311 0.37 -7.08 -5.26
CA ARG A 311 0.55 -8.53 -5.07
C ARG A 311 0.63 -8.88 -3.58
N PRO A 312 0.27 -10.12 -3.19
CA PRO A 312 0.52 -10.61 -1.84
C PRO A 312 2.01 -10.56 -1.50
N ARG A 313 2.32 -10.19 -0.26
CA ARG A 313 3.71 -10.21 0.23
C ARG A 313 4.29 -11.63 0.14
N PRO A 314 5.47 -11.82 -0.47
CA PRO A 314 6.12 -13.13 -0.50
C PRO A 314 6.63 -13.55 0.88
N ALA A 315 6.91 -14.84 1.06
CA ALA A 315 7.43 -15.37 2.33
C ALA A 315 8.84 -14.88 2.69
N GLY A 316 9.57 -14.30 1.75
CA GLY A 316 10.91 -13.76 1.96
C GLY A 316 11.25 -12.68 0.95
N TRP A 317 12.23 -11.86 1.28
CA TRP A 317 12.70 -10.75 0.45
C TRP A 317 13.51 -11.27 -0.75
N SER A 318 13.15 -10.87 -1.98
CA SER A 318 13.91 -11.27 -3.19
C SER A 318 14.97 -10.26 -3.62
N GLY A 319 14.94 -9.03 -3.09
CA GLY A 319 15.83 -7.95 -3.52
C GLY A 319 15.46 -7.31 -4.86
N ARG A 320 14.49 -7.84 -5.62
CA ARG A 320 14.11 -7.30 -6.93
C ARG A 320 13.32 -6.01 -6.81
N GLY A 321 13.63 -5.06 -7.67
CA GLY A 321 12.96 -3.77 -7.68
C GLY A 321 12.91 -3.09 -9.03
N GLY A 322 12.22 -1.97 -9.04
CA GLY A 322 12.26 -0.97 -10.09
C GLY A 322 12.29 0.43 -9.49
N ALA A 323 12.35 1.45 -10.33
CA ALA A 323 12.26 2.83 -9.91
C ALA A 323 11.37 3.62 -10.87
N VAL A 324 10.61 4.57 -10.32
CA VAL A 324 9.90 5.60 -11.07
C VAL A 324 10.44 6.94 -10.65
N GLU A 325 10.64 7.83 -11.61
CA GLU A 325 11.01 9.22 -11.36
C GLU A 325 9.95 10.14 -11.96
N ILE A 326 9.49 11.11 -11.18
CA ILE A 326 8.61 12.16 -11.67
C ILE A 326 9.25 13.52 -11.46
N ASP A 327 9.02 14.43 -12.41
CA ASP A 327 9.35 15.84 -12.23
C ASP A 327 8.27 16.52 -11.39
N LEU A 328 8.73 17.30 -10.41
CA LEU A 328 7.90 18.17 -9.60
C LEU A 328 8.08 19.61 -10.11
N PRO A 329 7.03 20.46 -10.05
CA PRO A 329 7.17 21.85 -10.46
C PRO A 329 8.32 22.54 -9.70
N LYS A 330 9.28 23.11 -10.44
CA LYS A 330 10.50 23.70 -9.86
C LYS A 330 10.17 24.88 -8.93
N GLU A 331 9.08 25.58 -9.18
CA GLU A 331 8.59 26.69 -8.37
C GLU A 331 8.20 26.26 -6.94
N LEU A 332 7.79 25.00 -6.76
CA LEU A 332 7.47 24.46 -5.43
C LEU A 332 8.69 24.42 -4.53
N GLU A 333 9.89 24.16 -5.05
CA GLU A 333 11.10 24.06 -4.23
C GLU A 333 11.38 25.36 -3.46
N ALA A 334 11.21 26.50 -4.13
CA ALA A 334 11.38 27.82 -3.51
C ALA A 334 10.30 28.09 -2.47
N ALA A 335 9.04 27.75 -2.78
CA ALA A 335 7.92 27.93 -1.87
C ALA A 335 8.04 27.04 -0.61
N LEU A 336 8.52 25.81 -0.77
CA LEU A 336 8.82 24.88 0.33
C LEU A 336 9.96 25.40 1.21
N GLY A 337 10.98 26.02 0.61
CA GLY A 337 12.05 26.69 1.36
C GLY A 337 11.53 27.85 2.21
N GLU A 338 10.66 28.69 1.64
CA GLU A 338 10.02 29.78 2.38
C GLU A 338 9.07 29.28 3.49
N LEU A 339 8.32 28.20 3.23
CA LEU A 339 7.48 27.55 4.23
C LEU A 339 8.34 27.01 5.39
N ALA A 340 9.41 26.29 5.08
CA ALA A 340 10.34 25.76 6.07
C ALA A 340 10.91 26.89 6.95
N ARG A 341 11.37 27.99 6.32
CA ARG A 341 11.87 29.18 7.01
C ARG A 341 10.85 29.81 7.96
N ARG A 342 9.60 29.96 7.51
CA ARG A 342 8.51 30.55 8.31
C ARG A 342 8.22 29.75 9.57
N HIS A 343 8.36 28.42 9.52
CA HIS A 343 8.08 27.52 10.62
C HIS A 343 9.34 27.10 11.40
N GLY A 344 10.52 27.63 11.05
CA GLY A 344 11.77 27.31 11.74
C GLY A 344 12.18 25.84 11.60
N VAL A 345 11.91 25.23 10.45
CA VAL A 345 12.29 23.84 10.11
C VAL A 345 13.13 23.81 8.83
N THR A 346 13.65 22.65 8.47
CA THR A 346 14.33 22.47 7.18
C THR A 346 13.36 21.99 6.11
N ARG A 347 13.75 22.16 4.84
CA ARG A 347 13.03 21.58 3.70
C ARG A 347 12.87 20.06 3.84
N PHE A 348 13.89 19.37 4.37
CA PHE A 348 13.82 17.94 4.71
C PHE A 348 12.61 17.61 5.59
N THR A 349 12.38 18.37 6.67
CA THR A 349 11.25 18.15 7.60
C THR A 349 9.90 18.33 6.89
N VAL A 350 9.79 19.33 6.01
CA VAL A 350 8.56 19.59 5.22
C VAL A 350 8.28 18.44 4.26
N LEU A 351 9.29 18.01 3.49
CA LEU A 351 9.18 16.92 2.53
C LEU A 351 8.84 15.58 3.22
N LEU A 352 9.50 15.30 4.35
CA LEU A 352 9.21 14.14 5.19
C LEU A 352 7.77 14.12 5.68
N ALA A 353 7.29 15.26 6.21
CA ALA A 353 5.93 15.37 6.72
C ALA A 353 4.91 15.06 5.61
N VAL A 354 5.14 15.55 4.40
CA VAL A 354 4.26 15.24 3.26
C VAL A 354 4.28 13.76 2.90
N VAL A 355 5.45 13.12 2.85
CA VAL A 355 5.53 11.67 2.60
C VAL A 355 4.79 10.89 3.69
N GLN A 356 4.97 11.22 4.97
CA GLN A 356 4.27 10.57 6.08
C GLN A 356 2.75 10.78 6.02
N ILE A 357 2.27 11.93 5.57
CA ILE A 357 0.83 12.18 5.29
C ILE A 357 0.32 11.21 4.24
N VAL A 358 1.01 11.11 3.09
CA VAL A 358 0.59 10.22 2.00
C VAL A 358 0.61 8.77 2.45
N LEU A 359 1.66 8.32 3.17
CA LEU A 359 1.75 6.96 3.71
C LEU A 359 0.61 6.66 4.70
N GLY A 360 0.28 7.59 5.59
CA GLY A 360 -0.84 7.44 6.53
C GLY A 360 -2.19 7.33 5.80
N ARG A 361 -2.40 8.12 4.74
CA ARG A 361 -3.61 8.06 3.93
C ARG A 361 -3.69 6.79 3.07
N TRP A 362 -2.57 6.27 2.59
CA TRP A 362 -2.51 5.03 1.79
C TRP A 362 -2.71 3.77 2.63
N SER A 363 -2.17 3.76 3.84
CA SER A 363 -2.27 2.63 4.76
C SER A 363 -3.54 2.65 5.61
N GLY A 364 -4.21 3.81 5.73
CA GLY A 364 -5.24 4.05 6.72
C GLY A 364 -4.69 4.14 8.16
N GLN A 365 -3.37 4.17 8.34
CA GLN A 365 -2.71 4.23 9.64
C GLN A 365 -2.48 5.69 10.05
N ARG A 366 -2.65 5.95 11.35
CA ARG A 366 -2.35 7.27 11.96
C ARG A 366 -0.94 7.38 12.52
N ASP A 367 -0.24 6.26 12.67
CA ASP A 367 1.10 6.20 13.23
C ASP A 367 2.00 5.54 12.19
N VAL A 368 2.97 6.30 11.69
CA VAL A 368 3.81 5.93 10.54
C VAL A 368 5.27 6.11 10.91
N ALA A 369 6.07 5.07 10.65
CA ALA A 369 7.53 5.10 10.80
C ALA A 369 8.22 4.94 9.45
N VAL A 370 9.19 5.82 9.19
CA VAL A 370 10.07 5.74 8.01
C VAL A 370 11.53 5.74 8.46
N GLY A 371 12.39 5.10 7.69
CA GLY A 371 13.83 5.21 7.87
C GLY A 371 14.40 6.42 7.15
N THR A 372 15.52 6.95 7.63
CA THR A 372 16.34 7.90 6.86
C THR A 372 17.83 7.63 7.11
N PRO A 373 18.70 7.78 6.09
CA PRO A 373 20.14 7.66 6.29
C PRO A 373 20.69 8.93 6.98
N VAL A 374 21.70 8.74 7.83
CA VAL A 374 22.51 9.82 8.41
C VAL A 374 23.98 9.54 8.15
N ALA A 375 24.79 10.56 7.84
CA ALA A 375 26.14 10.36 7.32
C ALA A 375 27.14 9.72 8.30
N GLY A 376 26.85 9.75 9.61
CA GLY A 376 27.72 9.19 10.66
C GLY A 376 29.09 9.89 10.80
N ARG A 377 29.22 11.11 10.28
CA ARG A 377 30.45 11.92 10.24
C ARG A 377 30.34 13.14 11.15
N GLY A 378 30.15 12.91 12.45
CA GLY A 378 30.06 13.96 13.47
C GLY A 378 31.41 14.50 13.98
N GLN A 379 32.52 14.24 13.29
CA GLN A 379 33.86 14.73 13.64
C GLN A 379 34.59 15.14 12.36
N LEU A 380 35.32 16.26 12.38
CA LEU A 380 36.00 16.81 11.19
C LEU A 380 36.97 15.80 10.59
N GLU A 381 37.65 15.03 11.44
CA GLU A 381 38.65 14.04 11.02
C GLU A 381 38.03 12.85 10.27
N LEU A 382 36.71 12.67 10.33
CA LEU A 382 35.97 11.61 9.63
C LEU A 382 35.43 12.05 8.26
N GLU A 383 35.45 13.34 7.92
CA GLU A 383 34.83 13.86 6.69
C GLU A 383 35.46 13.28 5.41
N ARG A 384 36.77 13.04 5.43
CA ARG A 384 37.53 12.46 4.31
C ARG A 384 37.77 10.96 4.45
N LEU A 385 37.22 10.34 5.50
CA LEU A 385 37.38 8.92 5.75
C LEU A 385 36.49 8.12 4.79
N VAL A 386 37.13 7.23 4.04
CA VAL A 386 36.45 6.24 3.20
C VAL A 386 36.09 5.02 4.03
N GLY A 387 34.81 4.65 4.04
CA GLY A 387 34.28 3.51 4.78
C GLY A 387 32.76 3.53 4.91
N LEU A 388 32.19 2.54 5.60
CA LEU A 388 30.75 2.49 5.91
C LEU A 388 30.45 3.26 7.21
N LEU A 389 30.26 4.57 7.10
CA LEU A 389 29.95 5.42 8.25
C LEU A 389 28.45 5.73 8.35
N VAL A 390 27.72 5.66 7.23
CA VAL A 390 26.27 5.87 7.22
C VAL A 390 25.57 5.00 8.26
N ASN A 391 24.70 5.62 9.04
CA ASN A 391 23.78 4.95 9.96
C ASN A 391 22.34 5.21 9.50
N THR A 392 21.39 4.45 10.04
CA THR A 392 19.97 4.62 9.76
C THR A 392 19.23 4.99 11.03
N VAL A 393 18.42 6.05 10.97
CA VAL A 393 17.53 6.45 12.08
C VAL A 393 16.07 6.29 11.66
N VAL A 394 15.19 6.06 12.64
CA VAL A 394 13.75 5.88 12.42
C VAL A 394 13.01 7.15 12.81
N LEU A 395 12.21 7.68 11.89
CA LEU A 395 11.41 8.88 12.07
C LEU A 395 9.93 8.49 12.13
N ARG A 396 9.38 8.51 13.35
CA ARG A 396 7.98 8.19 13.64
C ARG A 396 7.15 9.47 13.66
N ALA A 397 5.94 9.42 13.12
CA ALA A 397 4.99 10.52 13.17
C ALA A 397 3.57 10.04 13.48
N ASP A 398 2.85 10.85 14.26
CA ASP A 398 1.47 10.61 14.66
C ASP A 398 0.52 11.65 14.02
N LEU A 399 -0.39 11.18 13.18
CA LEU A 399 -1.45 11.91 12.50
C LEU A 399 -2.75 11.98 13.32
N SER A 400 -2.78 11.46 14.56
CA SER A 400 -3.98 11.45 15.39
C SER A 400 -4.50 12.85 15.73
N GLY A 401 -5.83 12.97 15.83
CA GLY A 401 -6.51 14.21 16.21
C GLY A 401 -6.77 15.19 15.06
N GLU A 402 -6.61 14.77 13.80
CA GLU A 402 -6.83 15.61 12.60
C GLU A 402 -6.07 16.96 12.66
N PRO A 403 -4.74 16.94 12.87
CA PRO A 403 -3.97 18.16 13.00
C PRO A 403 -3.98 18.97 11.70
N THR A 404 -3.81 20.29 11.81
CA THR A 404 -3.40 21.11 10.66
C THR A 404 -2.02 20.67 10.16
N PHE A 405 -1.66 20.99 8.92
CA PHE A 405 -0.32 20.69 8.43
C PHE A 405 0.76 21.35 9.31
N THR A 406 0.56 22.59 9.76
CA THR A 406 1.48 23.26 10.69
C THR A 406 1.66 22.54 12.02
N GLN A 407 0.55 22.08 12.65
CA GLN A 407 0.61 21.29 13.88
C GLN A 407 1.32 19.94 13.67
N PHE A 408 1.08 19.30 12.53
CA PHE A 408 1.75 18.04 12.20
C PHE A 408 3.24 18.26 11.93
N LEU A 409 3.61 19.34 11.24
CA LEU A 409 4.98 19.72 10.97
C LEU A 409 5.78 19.93 12.27
N ASP A 410 5.17 20.53 13.30
CA ASP A 410 5.78 20.66 14.62
C ASP A 410 6.04 19.30 15.28
N ARG A 411 5.11 18.33 15.15
CA ARG A 411 5.33 16.95 15.64
C ARG A 411 6.49 16.27 14.91
N VAL A 412 6.55 16.42 13.58
CA VAL A 412 7.62 15.86 12.75
C VAL A 412 8.96 16.52 13.09
N ARG A 413 8.99 17.84 13.33
CA ARG A 413 10.18 18.55 13.80
C ARG A 413 10.71 17.95 15.09
N GLU A 414 9.87 17.72 16.10
CA GLU A 414 10.32 17.13 17.37
C GLU A 414 10.87 15.72 17.19
N SER A 415 10.23 14.90 16.35
CA SER A 415 10.71 13.56 16.00
C SER A 415 12.09 13.59 15.31
N VAL A 416 12.27 14.51 14.35
CA VAL A 416 13.55 14.69 13.63
C VAL A 416 14.66 15.15 14.56
N LEU A 417 14.41 16.17 15.38
CA LEU A 417 15.41 16.70 16.31
C LEU A 417 15.82 15.64 17.34
N GLY A 418 14.85 14.98 17.97
CA GLY A 418 15.11 13.91 18.92
C GLY A 418 15.91 12.75 18.29
N ALA A 419 15.52 12.31 17.08
CA ALA A 419 16.23 11.26 16.36
C ALA A 419 17.68 11.65 16.03
N PHE A 420 17.91 12.90 15.62
CA PHE A 420 19.23 13.35 15.18
C PHE A 420 20.17 13.61 16.37
N ASP A 421 19.66 14.07 17.52
CA ASP A 421 20.45 14.15 18.75
C ASP A 421 20.90 12.76 19.26
N HIS A 422 20.22 11.68 18.82
CA HIS A 422 20.51 10.29 19.19
C HIS A 422 20.99 9.42 18.02
N GLN A 423 21.46 10.04 16.94
CA GLN A 423 21.83 9.37 15.68
C GLN A 423 23.09 8.47 15.77
N GLU A 424 23.85 8.56 16.86
CA GLU A 424 25.05 7.73 17.07
C GLU A 424 24.74 6.26 17.37
N VAL A 425 23.52 5.95 17.83
CA VAL A 425 23.09 4.58 18.13
C VAL A 425 23.07 3.75 16.84
N PRO A 426 23.88 2.69 16.72
CA PRO A 426 23.85 1.84 15.54
C PRO A 426 22.47 1.18 15.38
N PHE A 427 21.91 1.21 14.17
CA PHE A 427 20.61 0.62 13.87
C PHE A 427 20.49 -0.85 14.34
N GLU A 428 21.59 -1.61 14.25
CA GLU A 428 21.65 -3.01 14.69
C GLU A 428 21.40 -3.16 16.20
N ARG A 429 21.98 -2.26 16.99
CA ARG A 429 21.82 -2.24 18.45
C ARG A 429 20.40 -1.85 18.83
N LEU A 430 19.82 -0.93 18.07
CA LEU A 430 18.42 -0.55 18.23
C LEU A 430 17.47 -1.74 17.97
N VAL A 431 17.67 -2.49 16.88
CA VAL A 431 16.87 -3.69 16.56
C VAL A 431 17.06 -4.78 17.63
N GLU A 432 18.29 -5.01 18.08
CA GLU A 432 18.59 -5.98 19.14
C GLU A 432 17.90 -5.63 20.47
N GLN A 433 17.85 -4.34 20.80
CA GLN A 433 17.23 -3.84 22.03
C GLN A 433 15.70 -3.92 21.97
N LEU A 434 15.09 -3.44 20.88
CA LEU A 434 13.63 -3.39 20.72
C LEU A 434 13.01 -4.77 20.48
N ARG A 435 13.76 -5.72 19.91
CA ARG A 435 13.31 -7.08 19.59
C ARG A 435 11.94 -7.13 18.87
N PRO A 436 11.80 -6.43 17.73
CA PRO A 436 10.55 -6.48 16.96
C PRO A 436 10.26 -7.90 16.49
N GLU A 437 9.00 -8.15 16.11
CA GLU A 437 8.60 -9.43 15.54
C GLU A 437 9.45 -9.75 14.29
N ARG A 438 9.94 -10.99 14.22
CA ARG A 438 10.77 -11.42 13.09
C ARG A 438 9.91 -11.84 11.92
N ASP A 439 9.91 -11.03 10.88
CA ASP A 439 9.33 -11.34 9.57
C ASP A 439 10.42 -11.25 8.48
N PRO A 440 10.83 -12.36 7.86
CA PRO A 440 11.89 -12.37 6.83
C PRO A 440 11.49 -11.66 5.53
N SER A 441 10.22 -11.29 5.37
CA SER A 441 9.71 -10.52 4.23
C SER A 441 9.64 -9.00 4.48
N ARG A 442 10.07 -8.54 5.66
CA ARG A 442 10.01 -7.13 6.08
C ARG A 442 11.30 -6.64 6.71
N ASN A 443 11.54 -5.34 6.57
CA ASN A 443 12.49 -4.65 7.41
C ASN A 443 11.93 -4.49 8.85
N PRO A 444 12.79 -4.51 9.89
CA PRO A 444 12.35 -4.76 11.27
C PRO A 444 11.60 -3.60 11.93
N LEU A 445 11.84 -2.34 11.52
CA LEU A 445 11.28 -1.15 12.20
C LEU A 445 10.51 -0.20 11.28
N PHE A 446 10.69 -0.30 9.96
CA PHE A 446 10.03 0.54 8.96
C PHE A 446 10.06 -0.15 7.60
N GLN A 447 9.13 0.20 6.73
CA GLN A 447 9.02 -0.37 5.37
C GLN A 447 9.40 0.62 4.28
N VAL A 448 9.42 1.92 4.59
CA VAL A 448 9.75 2.99 3.65
C VAL A 448 10.99 3.74 4.10
N MET A 449 11.94 3.91 3.19
CA MET A 449 13.11 4.78 3.37
C MET A 449 12.84 6.15 2.73
N PHE A 450 13.24 7.22 3.40
CA PHE A 450 13.10 8.60 2.95
C PHE A 450 14.46 9.30 2.89
N ASP A 451 14.75 9.97 1.78
CA ASP A 451 15.99 10.70 1.57
C ASP A 451 15.78 12.00 0.77
N VAL A 452 16.73 12.94 0.91
CA VAL A 452 16.78 14.20 0.16
C VAL A 452 18.22 14.44 -0.28
N GLN A 453 18.43 14.53 -1.60
CA GLN A 453 19.75 14.77 -2.19
C GLN A 453 19.82 16.16 -2.79
N GLU A 454 20.57 17.05 -2.12
CA GLU A 454 20.82 18.42 -2.57
C GLU A 454 22.06 18.46 -3.49
N SER A 455 21.98 19.25 -4.56
CA SER A 455 23.07 19.41 -5.53
C SER A 455 23.56 18.09 -6.14
N ALA A 456 22.64 17.28 -6.68
CA ALA A 456 22.94 16.06 -7.45
C ALA A 456 23.66 16.34 -8.81
N ALA A 457 24.61 17.28 -8.82
CA ALA A 457 25.27 17.81 -9.99
C ALA A 457 26.33 16.84 -10.56
N GLY A 458 26.08 16.29 -11.75
CA GLY A 458 27.08 15.81 -12.73
C GLY A 458 28.08 14.72 -12.30
N GLY A 459 28.83 14.19 -13.26
CA GLY A 459 29.98 13.34 -12.96
C GLY A 459 31.20 14.11 -12.45
N PRO A 460 32.33 13.43 -12.17
CA PRO A 460 33.58 14.11 -11.81
C PRO A 460 33.95 15.18 -12.84
N ARG A 461 34.38 16.36 -12.36
CA ARG A 461 35.00 17.36 -13.22
C ARG A 461 36.45 16.96 -13.48
N ILE A 462 36.74 16.53 -14.70
CA ILE A 462 38.09 16.17 -15.14
C ILE A 462 38.48 17.11 -16.27
N GLU A 463 39.61 17.81 -16.13
CA GLU A 463 40.08 18.74 -17.16
C GLU A 463 40.30 18.01 -18.49
N GLY A 464 39.72 18.54 -19.57
CA GLY A 464 39.81 17.96 -20.91
C GLY A 464 38.83 16.84 -21.22
N LEU A 465 37.97 16.43 -20.27
CA LEU A 465 36.92 15.43 -20.48
C LEU A 465 35.53 16.00 -20.18
N ASP A 466 34.56 15.69 -21.02
CA ASP A 466 33.14 15.94 -20.77
C ASP A 466 32.53 14.70 -20.11
N VAL A 467 31.99 14.87 -18.90
CA VAL A 467 31.53 13.76 -18.06
C VAL A 467 30.06 13.95 -17.70
N GLU A 468 29.22 13.09 -18.25
CA GLU A 468 27.79 13.06 -18.01
C GLU A 468 27.40 11.80 -17.25
N HIS A 469 26.37 11.87 -16.40
CA HIS A 469 25.86 10.68 -15.73
C HIS A 469 25.27 9.71 -16.77
N PHE A 470 25.68 8.44 -16.74
CA PHE A 470 25.13 7.40 -17.60
C PHE A 470 24.19 6.54 -16.78
N VAL A 471 22.89 6.59 -17.08
CA VAL A 471 21.88 5.84 -16.33
C VAL A 471 21.96 4.35 -16.67
N LEU A 472 22.39 3.56 -15.69
CA LEU A 472 22.19 2.12 -15.65
C LEU A 472 20.87 1.81 -14.94
N PRO A 473 19.99 0.95 -15.49
CA PRO A 473 18.75 0.57 -14.85
C PRO A 473 18.97 0.02 -13.44
N TRP A 474 18.25 0.57 -12.47
CA TRP A 474 18.26 0.10 -11.09
C TRP A 474 17.24 -1.04 -10.94
N GLY A 475 17.72 -2.27 -10.76
CA GLY A 475 16.89 -3.48 -10.74
C GLY A 475 16.68 -4.08 -9.35
N SER A 476 17.09 -3.38 -8.29
CA SER A 476 17.01 -3.87 -6.91
C SER A 476 16.24 -2.94 -5.99
N ALA A 477 15.67 -3.49 -4.93
CA ALA A 477 15.00 -2.76 -3.87
C ALA A 477 15.45 -3.31 -2.51
N LYS A 478 15.73 -2.39 -1.57
CA LYS A 478 16.15 -2.70 -0.18
C LYS A 478 14.99 -2.58 0.81
N PHE A 479 13.95 -1.84 0.43
CA PHE A 479 12.76 -1.50 1.19
C PHE A 479 11.53 -1.65 0.30
N ASP A 480 10.35 -1.68 0.90
CA ASP A 480 9.11 -1.77 0.13
C ASP A 480 9.04 -0.57 -0.84
N LEU A 481 9.38 0.62 -0.34
CA LEU A 481 9.62 1.84 -1.11
C LEU A 481 10.86 2.60 -0.58
N THR A 482 11.61 3.24 -1.46
CA THR A 482 12.58 4.29 -1.12
C THR A 482 12.16 5.57 -1.84
N ALA A 483 11.76 6.61 -1.10
CA ALA A 483 11.37 7.90 -1.65
C ALA A 483 12.51 8.92 -1.49
N THR A 484 13.12 9.31 -2.60
CA THR A 484 14.26 10.23 -2.65
C THR A 484 13.90 11.48 -3.42
N PHE A 485 13.91 12.63 -2.75
CA PHE A 485 13.80 13.92 -3.44
C PHE A 485 15.15 14.34 -4.02
N LEU A 486 15.17 14.69 -5.31
CA LEU A 486 16.35 15.10 -6.05
C LEU A 486 16.27 16.60 -6.36
N LEU A 487 17.17 17.38 -5.78
CA LEU A 487 17.21 18.84 -5.92
C LEU A 487 18.42 19.25 -6.75
N TYR A 488 18.18 19.47 -8.04
CA TYR A 488 19.17 20.00 -8.98
C TYR A 488 19.04 21.52 -9.09
N PRO A 489 20.06 22.25 -9.58
CA PRO A 489 19.97 23.69 -9.80
C PRO A 489 18.75 24.11 -10.65
N ASP A 490 18.41 23.33 -11.68
CA ASP A 490 17.37 23.61 -12.68
C ASP A 490 16.19 22.63 -12.65
N ARG A 491 16.24 21.59 -11.81
CA ARG A 491 15.23 20.51 -11.77
C ARG A 491 14.90 20.11 -10.33
N PHE A 492 13.64 19.78 -10.08
CA PHE A 492 13.16 19.21 -8.82
C PHE A 492 12.38 17.93 -9.14
N ALA A 493 12.78 16.80 -8.56
CA ALA A 493 12.19 15.51 -8.89
C ALA A 493 12.00 14.65 -7.63
N LEU A 494 11.12 13.66 -7.74
CA LEU A 494 10.95 12.59 -6.77
C LEU A 494 11.21 11.26 -7.46
N ASN A 495 12.25 10.57 -6.99
CA ASN A 495 12.55 9.20 -7.38
C ASN A 495 11.98 8.24 -6.33
N VAL A 496 11.24 7.23 -6.76
CA VAL A 496 10.69 6.19 -5.89
C VAL A 496 11.13 4.82 -6.38
N GLU A 497 12.06 4.21 -5.64
CA GLU A 497 12.40 2.80 -5.80
C GLU A 497 11.33 1.94 -5.13
N TYR A 498 11.03 0.76 -5.68
CA TYR A 498 10.00 -0.11 -5.15
C TYR A 498 10.34 -1.59 -5.32
N ALA A 499 9.88 -2.41 -4.38
CA ALA A 499 9.96 -3.86 -4.49
C ALA A 499 8.98 -4.38 -5.55
N SER A 500 9.48 -4.95 -6.65
CA SER A 500 8.66 -5.40 -7.78
C SER A 500 7.80 -6.62 -7.45
N ASP A 501 8.12 -7.33 -6.37
CA ASP A 501 7.28 -8.41 -5.85
C ASP A 501 6.00 -7.90 -5.20
N LEU A 502 5.95 -6.61 -4.83
CA LEU A 502 4.82 -5.98 -4.15
C LEU A 502 4.06 -5.01 -5.04
N PHE A 503 4.78 -4.22 -5.85
CA PHE A 503 4.21 -3.10 -6.59
C PHE A 503 4.47 -3.14 -8.09
N ASP A 504 3.52 -2.61 -8.84
CA ASP A 504 3.66 -2.20 -10.23
C ASP A 504 4.14 -0.76 -10.33
N ALA A 505 4.89 -0.46 -11.41
CA ALA A 505 5.34 0.90 -11.71
C ALA A 505 4.17 1.89 -11.70
N ALA A 506 3.00 1.51 -12.24
CA ALA A 506 1.83 2.36 -12.29
C ALA A 506 1.31 2.75 -10.88
N THR A 507 1.35 1.83 -9.92
CA THR A 507 0.95 2.09 -8.53
C THR A 507 1.92 3.05 -7.86
N VAL A 508 3.22 2.86 -8.09
CA VAL A 508 4.27 3.73 -7.53
C VAL A 508 4.26 5.12 -8.18
N THR A 509 3.96 5.21 -9.48
CA THR A 509 3.72 6.50 -10.15
C THR A 509 2.55 7.26 -9.52
N ARG A 510 1.45 6.57 -9.17
CA ARG A 510 0.33 7.19 -8.44
C ARG A 510 0.76 7.67 -7.06
N PHE A 511 1.53 6.86 -6.31
CA PHE A 511 2.11 7.29 -5.03
C PHE A 511 2.93 8.58 -5.17
N ALA A 512 3.85 8.62 -6.13
CA ALA A 512 4.68 9.80 -6.37
C ALA A 512 3.83 11.02 -6.76
N GLY A 513 2.82 10.84 -7.64
CA GLY A 513 1.88 11.90 -8.01
C GLY A 513 1.07 12.43 -6.81
N HIS A 514 0.67 11.55 -5.89
CA HIS A 514 0.01 11.93 -4.64
C HIS A 514 0.92 12.77 -3.74
N VAL A 515 2.20 12.40 -3.62
CA VAL A 515 3.20 13.22 -2.91
C VAL A 515 3.29 14.61 -3.52
N GLY A 516 3.38 14.72 -4.85
CA GLY A 516 3.39 16.00 -5.56
C GLY A 516 2.16 16.87 -5.25
N ARG A 517 0.96 16.29 -5.25
CA ARG A 517 -0.28 17.05 -4.99
C ARG A 517 -0.44 17.46 -3.53
N VAL A 518 -0.01 16.63 -2.59
CA VAL A 518 0.02 17.05 -1.18
C VAL A 518 1.04 18.18 -0.97
N LEU A 519 2.20 18.18 -1.67
CA LEU A 519 3.13 19.31 -1.64
C LEU A 519 2.48 20.62 -2.12
N GLU A 520 1.76 20.59 -3.24
CA GLU A 520 1.01 21.74 -3.75
C GLU A 520 -0.03 22.23 -2.72
N ALA A 521 -0.78 21.31 -2.12
CA ALA A 521 -1.83 21.63 -1.17
C ALA A 521 -1.29 22.27 0.12
N VAL A 522 -0.17 21.79 0.67
CA VAL A 522 0.41 22.36 1.91
C VAL A 522 1.09 23.72 1.67
N VAL A 523 1.61 23.97 0.47
CA VAL A 523 2.11 25.29 0.08
C VAL A 523 0.96 26.29 -0.07
N ALA A 524 -0.18 25.84 -0.62
CA ALA A 524 -1.35 26.68 -0.84
C ALA A 524 -2.08 27.05 0.47
N ASP A 525 -2.29 26.08 1.37
CA ASP A 525 -2.98 26.27 2.65
C ASP A 525 -2.39 25.39 3.77
N PRO A 526 -1.32 25.84 4.45
CA PRO A 526 -0.68 25.07 5.51
C PRO A 526 -1.54 24.94 6.79
N GLU A 527 -2.63 25.70 6.91
CA GLU A 527 -3.55 25.61 8.05
C GLU A 527 -4.66 24.57 7.82
N ARG A 528 -4.68 23.92 6.66
CA ARG A 528 -5.62 22.83 6.36
C ARG A 528 -5.29 21.59 7.19
N ALA A 529 -6.33 20.91 7.67
CA ALA A 529 -6.20 19.60 8.32
C ALA A 529 -5.59 18.57 7.36
N VAL A 530 -4.60 17.79 7.82
CA VAL A 530 -3.86 16.84 6.97
C VAL A 530 -4.76 15.78 6.34
N GLY A 531 -5.79 15.32 7.06
CA GLY A 531 -6.80 14.40 6.56
C GLY A 531 -7.69 15.00 5.48
N ARG A 532 -7.67 16.32 5.24
CA ARG A 532 -8.51 17.03 4.26
C ARG A 532 -7.71 17.70 3.14
N LEU A 533 -6.41 17.44 3.06
CA LEU A 533 -5.59 17.82 1.92
C LEU A 533 -5.98 16.99 0.70
N GLU A 534 -5.93 17.60 -0.48
CA GLU A 534 -6.35 16.98 -1.73
C GLU A 534 -5.38 15.86 -2.14
N LEU A 535 -5.80 14.61 -1.88
CA LEU A 535 -5.02 13.42 -2.23
C LEU A 535 -5.34 12.87 -3.61
N LEU A 536 -6.50 13.17 -4.22
CA LEU A 536 -6.91 12.72 -5.57
C LEU A 536 -6.89 13.85 -6.60
N SER A 537 -6.46 13.57 -7.83
CA SER A 537 -6.47 14.55 -8.91
C SER A 537 -7.90 14.69 -9.40
N ALA A 538 -8.21 15.76 -10.13
CA ALA A 538 -9.54 15.91 -10.73
C ALA A 538 -9.89 14.69 -11.61
N SER A 539 -8.94 14.21 -12.41
CA SER A 539 -9.14 13.02 -13.25
C SER A 539 -9.33 11.75 -12.45
N GLU A 540 -8.52 11.50 -11.40
CA GLU A 540 -8.69 10.31 -10.56
C GLU A 540 -10.03 10.35 -9.81
N TYR A 541 -10.45 11.52 -9.32
CA TYR A 541 -11.75 11.68 -8.68
C TYR A 541 -12.90 11.41 -9.67
N GLU A 542 -12.83 11.95 -10.89
CA GLU A 542 -13.83 11.71 -11.93
C GLU A 542 -13.90 10.24 -12.33
N GLU A 543 -12.76 9.57 -12.54
CA GLU A 543 -12.68 8.14 -12.84
C GLU A 543 -13.31 7.29 -11.73
N LEU A 544 -13.00 7.59 -10.46
CA LEU A 544 -13.58 6.89 -9.31
C LEU A 544 -15.09 7.17 -9.18
N ALA A 545 -15.52 8.41 -9.41
CA ALA A 545 -16.92 8.80 -9.35
C ALA A 545 -17.75 8.16 -10.49
N GLU A 546 -17.15 7.96 -11.67
CA GLU A 546 -17.76 7.23 -12.79
C GLU A 546 -17.82 5.73 -12.50
N ALA A 547 -16.70 5.15 -12.03
CA ALA A 547 -16.61 3.74 -11.66
C ALA A 547 -17.60 3.35 -10.54
N ALA A 548 -17.95 4.31 -9.68
CA ALA A 548 -18.94 4.13 -8.63
C ALA A 548 -20.36 3.89 -9.15
N GLY A 549 -20.63 3.99 -10.46
CA GLY A 549 -21.94 3.69 -11.05
C GLY A 549 -22.87 4.89 -11.20
N THR A 550 -23.98 4.69 -11.91
CA THR A 550 -24.96 5.75 -12.21
C THR A 550 -26.32 5.41 -11.66
N ALA A 551 -26.89 6.32 -10.87
CA ALA A 551 -28.27 6.21 -10.41
C ALA A 551 -29.24 6.71 -11.48
N VAL A 552 -30.20 5.88 -11.87
CA VAL A 552 -31.31 6.28 -12.74
C VAL A 552 -32.44 6.84 -11.87
N ALA A 553 -32.95 8.02 -12.22
CA ALA A 553 -33.93 8.75 -11.40
C ALA A 553 -35.37 8.20 -11.46
N ALA A 554 -35.69 7.33 -12.41
CA ALA A 554 -37.04 6.80 -12.58
C ALA A 554 -37.28 5.58 -11.68
N PRO A 555 -38.35 5.54 -10.87
CA PRO A 555 -38.66 4.37 -10.06
C PRO A 555 -38.99 3.18 -10.97
N ALA A 556 -38.38 2.03 -10.70
CA ALA A 556 -38.66 0.82 -11.44
C ALA A 556 -40.11 0.36 -11.20
N GLN A 557 -40.66 -0.34 -12.19
CA GLN A 557 -41.98 -0.93 -12.07
C GLN A 557 -41.96 -2.06 -11.03
N PRO A 558 -43.05 -2.26 -10.27
CA PRO A 558 -43.19 -3.42 -9.41
C PRO A 558 -43.01 -4.72 -10.19
N PHE A 559 -42.44 -5.73 -9.54
CA PHE A 559 -42.29 -7.07 -10.09
C PHE A 559 -43.65 -7.65 -10.55
N THR A 560 -43.64 -8.31 -11.70
CA THR A 560 -44.78 -9.05 -12.25
C THR A 560 -44.35 -10.44 -12.72
N VAL A 561 -45.18 -11.45 -12.46
CA VAL A 561 -45.03 -12.80 -13.03
C VAL A 561 -45.44 -12.77 -14.51
N ALA A 562 -44.59 -13.28 -15.41
CA ALA A 562 -44.77 -13.15 -16.85
C ALA A 562 -44.35 -14.42 -17.60
N GLY A 563 -45.24 -15.41 -17.69
CA GLY A 563 -45.00 -16.67 -18.42
C GLY A 563 -46.22 -17.14 -19.22
N ALA A 564 -45.98 -18.06 -20.16
CA ALA A 564 -47.06 -18.64 -20.96
C ALA A 564 -47.96 -19.55 -20.09
N PRO A 565 -49.30 -19.50 -20.23
CA PRO A 565 -50.22 -20.17 -19.31
C PRO A 565 -49.93 -21.66 -19.07
N ASP A 566 -49.60 -22.40 -20.13
CA ASP A 566 -49.39 -23.86 -20.08
C ASP A 566 -47.94 -24.24 -19.74
N SER A 567 -47.02 -23.28 -19.65
CA SER A 567 -45.63 -23.54 -19.26
C SER A 567 -45.52 -23.79 -17.76
N VAL A 568 -44.57 -24.63 -17.36
CA VAL A 568 -44.33 -24.92 -15.95
C VAL A 568 -43.64 -23.73 -15.27
N ALA A 569 -44.26 -23.19 -14.22
CA ALA A 569 -43.73 -22.08 -13.43
C ALA A 569 -42.91 -22.58 -12.23
N LEU A 570 -43.45 -23.54 -11.46
CA LEU A 570 -42.84 -24.03 -10.23
C LEU A 570 -42.76 -25.56 -10.23
N LEU A 571 -41.67 -26.11 -9.69
CA LEU A 571 -41.51 -27.54 -9.45
C LEU A 571 -40.92 -27.78 -8.05
N CYS A 572 -41.44 -28.76 -7.31
CA CYS A 572 -40.87 -29.21 -6.04
C CYS A 572 -41.18 -30.70 -5.83
N GLY A 573 -40.16 -31.56 -5.75
CA GLY A 573 -40.41 -33.00 -5.75
C GLY A 573 -41.22 -33.41 -6.98
N ASP A 574 -42.26 -34.21 -6.82
CA ASP A 574 -43.13 -34.64 -7.93
C ASP A 574 -44.28 -33.65 -8.22
N GLU A 575 -44.37 -32.56 -7.44
CA GLU A 575 -45.38 -31.53 -7.64
C GLU A 575 -44.89 -30.45 -8.62
N SER A 576 -45.81 -29.95 -9.45
CA SER A 576 -45.56 -28.82 -10.35
C SER A 576 -46.81 -27.96 -10.51
N LEU A 577 -46.60 -26.68 -10.84
CA LEU A 577 -47.66 -25.76 -11.24
C LEU A 577 -47.28 -25.09 -12.55
N THR A 578 -48.23 -25.05 -13.47
CA THR A 578 -48.17 -24.17 -14.64
C THR A 578 -48.37 -22.71 -14.24
N TYR A 579 -48.06 -21.76 -15.13
CA TYR A 579 -48.32 -20.35 -14.89
C TYR A 579 -49.83 -20.07 -14.70
N ALA A 580 -50.71 -20.75 -15.42
CA ALA A 580 -52.16 -20.64 -15.23
C ALA A 580 -52.62 -21.15 -13.85
N GLU A 581 -52.07 -22.27 -13.39
CA GLU A 581 -52.37 -22.83 -12.08
C GLU A 581 -51.81 -21.98 -10.95
N LEU A 582 -50.61 -21.42 -11.13
CA LEU A 582 -50.01 -20.45 -10.20
C LEU A 582 -50.87 -19.18 -10.11
N ASP A 583 -51.32 -18.64 -11.24
CA ASP A 583 -52.23 -17.49 -11.25
C ASP A 583 -53.54 -17.80 -10.52
N GLY A 584 -54.17 -18.94 -10.82
CA GLY A 584 -55.37 -19.38 -10.10
C GLY A 584 -55.15 -19.50 -8.59
N LEU A 585 -54.08 -20.19 -8.16
CA LEU A 585 -53.78 -20.39 -6.75
C LEU A 585 -53.47 -19.07 -6.03
N THR A 586 -52.64 -18.20 -6.63
CA THR A 586 -52.30 -16.89 -6.04
C THR A 586 -53.53 -16.01 -5.90
N GLY A 587 -54.46 -16.04 -6.86
CA GLY A 587 -55.72 -15.30 -6.78
C GLY A 587 -56.66 -15.79 -5.70
N GLY A 588 -56.81 -17.12 -5.56
CA GLY A 588 -57.54 -17.73 -4.46
C GLY A 588 -56.98 -17.33 -3.09
N LEU A 589 -55.65 -17.41 -2.94
CA LEU A 589 -54.95 -17.05 -1.72
C LEU A 589 -55.07 -15.56 -1.40
N ALA A 590 -54.97 -14.68 -2.40
CA ALA A 590 -55.16 -13.24 -2.25
C ALA A 590 -56.59 -12.91 -1.77
N ARG A 591 -57.61 -13.59 -2.29
CA ARG A 591 -59.00 -13.45 -1.82
C ARG A 591 -59.15 -13.92 -0.37
N ALA A 592 -58.49 -15.01 0.02
CA ALA A 592 -58.49 -15.49 1.39
C ALA A 592 -57.85 -14.47 2.35
N LEU A 593 -56.73 -13.84 1.95
CA LEU A 593 -56.11 -12.75 2.72
C LEU A 593 -57.06 -11.56 2.88
N ALA A 594 -57.69 -11.11 1.79
CA ALA A 594 -58.65 -10.00 1.84
C ALA A 594 -59.82 -10.32 2.77
N ALA A 595 -60.36 -11.55 2.72
CA ALA A 595 -61.41 -12.01 3.63
C ALA A 595 -60.94 -12.08 5.10
N SER A 596 -59.64 -12.32 5.34
CA SER A 596 -59.05 -12.31 6.69
C SER A 596 -58.81 -10.90 7.26
N GLY A 597 -58.95 -9.85 6.44
CA GLY A 597 -58.81 -8.44 6.83
C GLY A 597 -57.54 -7.75 6.32
N VAL A 598 -56.72 -8.42 5.48
CA VAL A 598 -55.52 -7.84 4.88
C VAL A 598 -55.91 -6.73 3.91
N ARG A 599 -55.24 -5.58 4.03
CA ARG A 599 -55.35 -4.40 3.16
C ARG A 599 -54.00 -4.09 2.52
N PRO A 600 -53.94 -3.26 1.47
CA PRO A 600 -52.66 -2.76 0.95
C PRO A 600 -51.75 -2.23 2.07
N GLY A 601 -50.46 -2.61 2.04
CA GLY A 601 -49.46 -2.28 3.05
C GLY A 601 -49.50 -3.13 4.33
N THR A 602 -50.40 -4.12 4.44
CA THR A 602 -50.49 -4.97 5.64
C THR A 602 -49.44 -6.09 5.61
N PRO A 603 -48.59 -6.24 6.65
CA PRO A 603 -47.63 -7.33 6.72
C PRO A 603 -48.29 -8.70 6.93
N VAL A 604 -47.88 -9.67 6.11
CA VAL A 604 -48.39 -11.04 6.10
C VAL A 604 -47.22 -12.03 6.19
N GLY A 605 -47.27 -12.88 7.20
CA GLY A 605 -46.28 -13.93 7.42
C GLY A 605 -46.51 -15.14 6.54
N VAL A 606 -45.44 -15.75 6.05
CA VAL A 606 -45.47 -17.08 5.41
C VAL A 606 -44.77 -18.06 6.34
N CYS A 607 -45.55 -18.84 7.09
CA CYS A 607 -45.07 -19.88 7.99
C CYS A 607 -45.34 -21.25 7.37
N LEU A 608 -44.65 -21.54 6.27
CA LEU A 608 -44.80 -22.76 5.48
C LEU A 608 -43.45 -23.47 5.32
N ARG A 609 -43.49 -24.79 5.11
CA ARG A 609 -42.33 -25.53 4.61
C ARG A 609 -42.04 -25.16 3.15
N ARG A 610 -40.79 -25.32 2.71
CA ARG A 610 -40.38 -24.97 1.34
C ARG A 610 -41.09 -25.86 0.32
N GLY A 611 -41.64 -25.24 -0.71
CA GLY A 611 -42.32 -25.91 -1.83
C GLY A 611 -43.16 -24.96 -2.68
N ILE A 612 -43.88 -25.51 -3.67
CA ILE A 612 -44.67 -24.71 -4.63
C ILE A 612 -45.68 -23.77 -3.95
N ARG A 613 -46.30 -24.19 -2.84
CA ARG A 613 -47.28 -23.40 -2.09
C ARG A 613 -46.66 -22.22 -1.35
N SER A 614 -45.43 -22.36 -0.86
CA SER A 614 -44.74 -21.25 -0.17
C SER A 614 -44.40 -20.10 -1.13
N VAL A 615 -43.99 -20.42 -2.37
CA VAL A 615 -43.78 -19.43 -3.43
C VAL A 615 -45.10 -18.81 -3.90
N ALA A 616 -46.16 -19.63 -4.05
CA ALA A 616 -47.50 -19.13 -4.39
C ALA A 616 -48.07 -18.22 -3.29
N ALA A 617 -47.85 -18.53 -2.01
CA ALA A 617 -48.25 -17.70 -0.88
C ALA A 617 -47.53 -16.35 -0.88
N MET A 618 -46.22 -16.34 -1.14
CA MET A 618 -45.45 -15.10 -1.32
C MET A 618 -46.03 -14.22 -2.44
N ALA A 619 -46.26 -14.78 -3.63
CA ALA A 619 -46.83 -14.03 -4.76
C ALA A 619 -48.28 -13.57 -4.49
N ALA A 620 -49.07 -14.36 -3.76
CA ALA A 620 -50.44 -14.00 -3.37
C ALA A 620 -50.48 -12.78 -2.43
N ILE A 621 -49.47 -12.61 -1.57
CA ILE A 621 -49.35 -11.45 -0.68
C ILE A 621 -49.25 -10.16 -1.51
N TRP A 622 -48.36 -10.13 -2.51
CA TRP A 622 -48.24 -8.96 -3.40
C TRP A 622 -49.48 -8.75 -4.24
N ARG A 623 -50.13 -9.82 -4.73
CA ARG A 623 -51.42 -9.71 -5.43
C ARG A 623 -52.51 -9.07 -4.56
N ALA A 624 -52.53 -9.34 -3.26
CA ALA A 624 -53.42 -8.72 -2.29
C ALA A 624 -52.98 -7.31 -1.83
N GLY A 625 -51.77 -6.87 -2.22
CA GLY A 625 -51.14 -5.62 -1.79
C GLY A 625 -50.47 -5.68 -0.41
N GLY A 626 -50.30 -6.85 0.18
CA GLY A 626 -49.64 -7.03 1.47
C GLY A 626 -48.11 -6.97 1.38
N VAL A 627 -47.46 -6.97 2.55
CA VAL A 627 -46.00 -7.00 2.70
C VAL A 627 -45.56 -8.41 3.10
N TYR A 628 -44.67 -9.01 2.32
CA TYR A 628 -44.20 -10.37 2.56
C TYR A 628 -43.25 -10.46 3.76
N VAL A 629 -43.51 -11.36 4.71
CA VAL A 629 -42.62 -11.64 5.84
C VAL A 629 -42.35 -13.16 5.91
N PRO A 630 -41.14 -13.65 5.59
CA PRO A 630 -40.81 -15.06 5.74
C PRO A 630 -40.70 -15.46 7.21
N LEU A 631 -41.34 -16.57 7.59
CA LEU A 631 -41.28 -17.16 8.92
C LEU A 631 -40.85 -18.62 8.79
N ASP A 632 -39.56 -18.92 8.93
CA ASP A 632 -39.07 -20.31 8.86
C ASP A 632 -39.62 -21.11 10.06
N PRO A 633 -40.46 -22.13 9.82
CA PRO A 633 -41.11 -22.90 10.88
C PRO A 633 -40.13 -23.71 11.74
N ARG A 634 -38.86 -23.84 11.34
CA ARG A 634 -37.80 -24.49 12.11
C ARG A 634 -37.19 -23.56 13.16
N LEU A 635 -37.44 -22.26 13.10
CA LEU A 635 -36.99 -21.32 14.10
C LEU A 635 -37.78 -21.50 15.41
N PRO A 636 -37.16 -21.19 16.58
CA PRO A 636 -37.87 -21.23 17.85
C PRO A 636 -39.11 -20.34 17.84
N GLU A 637 -40.21 -20.83 18.42
CA GLU A 637 -41.49 -20.12 18.46
C GLU A 637 -41.38 -18.71 19.05
N GLU A 638 -40.56 -18.52 20.09
CA GLU A 638 -40.30 -17.21 20.69
C GLU A 638 -39.71 -16.22 19.69
N ARG A 639 -38.78 -16.67 18.84
CA ARG A 639 -38.17 -15.86 17.79
C ARG A 639 -39.20 -15.48 16.73
N LEU A 640 -40.05 -16.42 16.32
CA LEU A 640 -41.12 -16.16 15.36
C LEU A 640 -42.17 -15.18 15.92
N ARG A 641 -42.55 -15.29 17.20
CA ARG A 641 -43.42 -14.31 17.87
C ARG A 641 -42.81 -12.91 17.89
N PHE A 642 -41.51 -12.82 18.20
CA PHE A 642 -40.78 -11.55 18.14
C PHE A 642 -40.81 -10.96 16.73
N MET A 643 -40.49 -11.75 15.70
CA MET A 643 -40.54 -11.29 14.30
C MET A 643 -41.92 -10.81 13.89
N CYS A 644 -42.98 -11.55 14.26
CA CYS A 644 -44.36 -11.14 14.01
C CYS A 644 -44.71 -9.82 14.69
N ALA A 645 -44.28 -9.63 15.94
CA ALA A 645 -44.53 -8.38 16.67
C ALA A 645 -43.77 -7.19 16.07
N GLU A 646 -42.48 -7.37 15.79
CA GLU A 646 -41.60 -6.33 15.26
C GLU A 646 -42.04 -5.88 13.86
N ALA A 647 -42.38 -6.83 12.98
CA ALA A 647 -42.86 -6.52 11.63
C ALA A 647 -44.36 -6.16 11.58
N GLY A 648 -45.09 -6.20 12.70
CA GLY A 648 -46.52 -5.91 12.74
C GLY A 648 -47.37 -6.88 11.90
N VAL A 649 -47.03 -8.16 11.90
CA VAL A 649 -47.71 -9.20 11.10
C VAL A 649 -49.17 -9.33 11.52
N HIS A 650 -50.09 -9.13 10.57
CA HIS A 650 -51.52 -9.21 10.81
C HIS A 650 -52.08 -10.63 10.61
N SER A 651 -51.66 -11.28 9.52
CA SER A 651 -52.09 -12.63 9.13
C SER A 651 -50.87 -13.49 8.82
N VAL A 652 -50.97 -14.80 9.03
CA VAL A 652 -49.93 -15.78 8.72
C VAL A 652 -50.53 -16.90 7.88
N PHE A 653 -49.93 -17.20 6.74
CA PHE A 653 -50.23 -18.41 5.99
C PHE A 653 -49.64 -19.64 6.69
N SER A 654 -50.45 -20.70 6.76
CA SER A 654 -50.03 -22.01 7.29
C SER A 654 -50.62 -23.16 6.47
N ASP A 655 -50.04 -24.33 6.58
CA ASP A 655 -50.56 -25.61 6.09
C ASP A 655 -50.86 -26.55 7.26
N GLY A 656 -51.36 -27.75 6.98
CA GLY A 656 -51.62 -28.75 8.02
C GLY A 656 -50.41 -29.09 8.91
N SER A 657 -49.17 -28.92 8.42
CA SER A 657 -47.95 -29.21 9.19
C SER A 657 -47.50 -28.07 10.10
N THR A 658 -47.89 -26.84 9.78
CA THR A 658 -47.47 -25.61 10.47
C THR A 658 -48.60 -24.92 11.22
N GLN A 659 -49.83 -25.41 11.11
CA GLN A 659 -51.04 -24.80 11.68
C GLN A 659 -50.94 -24.56 13.20
N ALA A 660 -50.44 -25.54 13.96
CA ALA A 660 -50.31 -25.42 15.42
C ALA A 660 -49.31 -24.33 15.82
N LEU A 661 -48.18 -24.26 15.11
CA LEU A 661 -47.17 -23.22 15.31
C LEU A 661 -47.74 -21.84 14.96
N ALA A 662 -48.34 -21.70 13.77
CA ALA A 662 -48.92 -20.43 13.30
C ALA A 662 -50.00 -19.89 14.25
N ALA A 663 -50.85 -20.77 14.80
CA ALA A 663 -51.86 -20.40 15.78
C ALA A 663 -51.26 -19.86 17.10
N ALA A 664 -50.06 -20.30 17.46
CA ALA A 664 -49.36 -19.89 18.67
C ALA A 664 -48.55 -18.57 18.50
N LEU A 665 -48.41 -18.07 17.26
CA LEU A 665 -47.67 -16.84 16.98
C LEU A 665 -48.45 -15.55 17.35
N GLY A 666 -49.78 -15.61 17.38
CA GLY A 666 -50.67 -14.47 17.69
C GLY A 666 -51.46 -13.89 16.50
N PRO A 667 -50.86 -13.68 15.30
CA PRO A 667 -51.58 -13.21 14.11
C PRO A 667 -52.68 -14.17 13.64
N ARG A 668 -53.57 -13.69 12.77
CA ARG A 668 -54.64 -14.52 12.19
C ARG A 668 -54.10 -15.58 11.24
N THR A 669 -54.41 -16.84 11.48
CA THR A 669 -53.97 -17.94 10.61
C THR A 669 -54.88 -18.08 9.38
N VAL A 670 -54.26 -18.20 8.20
CA VAL A 670 -54.95 -18.44 6.92
C VAL A 670 -54.44 -19.77 6.34
N PRO A 671 -55.27 -20.83 6.29
CA PRO A 671 -54.84 -22.13 5.77
C PRO A 671 -54.71 -22.10 4.25
N VAL A 672 -53.59 -22.59 3.70
CA VAL A 672 -53.36 -22.63 2.25
C VAL A 672 -53.95 -23.86 1.55
N ASP A 673 -54.19 -24.94 2.29
CA ASP A 673 -54.59 -26.24 1.73
C ASP A 673 -56.04 -26.27 1.23
N SER A 674 -56.91 -25.41 1.79
CA SER A 674 -58.35 -25.39 1.52
C SER A 674 -58.80 -24.31 0.55
N VAL A 675 -57.87 -23.61 -0.09
CA VAL A 675 -58.18 -22.44 -0.93
C VAL A 675 -58.46 -22.86 -2.36
N ALA A 676 -59.64 -22.50 -2.87
CA ALA A 676 -60.01 -22.73 -4.27
C ALA A 676 -59.25 -21.74 -5.19
N PRO A 677 -58.74 -22.21 -6.35
CA PRO A 677 -58.15 -21.33 -7.35
C PRO A 677 -59.15 -20.28 -7.85
N ASP A 678 -58.67 -19.06 -8.08
CA ASP A 678 -59.47 -17.95 -8.58
C ASP A 678 -58.61 -16.96 -9.40
N PRO A 679 -58.41 -17.22 -10.70
CA PRO A 679 -57.65 -16.31 -11.56
C PRO A 679 -58.35 -14.95 -11.76
N ALA A 680 -59.65 -14.84 -11.46
CA ALA A 680 -60.41 -13.61 -11.59
C ALA A 680 -60.27 -12.67 -10.37
N ALA A 681 -59.52 -13.07 -9.33
CA ALA A 681 -59.22 -12.18 -8.21
C ALA A 681 -58.44 -10.94 -8.69
N PRO A 682 -58.80 -9.72 -8.25
CA PRO A 682 -58.12 -8.51 -8.70
C PRO A 682 -56.63 -8.52 -8.30
N HIS A 683 -55.79 -7.94 -9.16
CA HIS A 683 -54.39 -7.67 -8.84
C HIS A 683 -54.28 -6.26 -8.26
N HIS A 684 -53.74 -6.15 -7.05
CA HIS A 684 -53.31 -4.87 -6.55
C HIS A 684 -52.04 -4.42 -7.29
N THR A 685 -52.04 -3.19 -7.79
CA THR A 685 -50.83 -2.53 -8.30
C THR A 685 -50.26 -1.69 -7.17
N PRO A 686 -49.13 -2.08 -6.55
CA PRO A 686 -48.54 -1.33 -5.46
C PRO A 686 -47.98 0.00 -5.96
N ALA A 687 -48.03 1.03 -5.12
CA ALA A 687 -47.26 2.23 -5.37
C ALA A 687 -45.75 1.92 -5.28
N PRO A 688 -44.88 2.63 -6.01
CA PRO A 688 -43.44 2.38 -5.99
C PRO A 688 -42.86 2.30 -4.56
N GLY A 689 -43.26 3.23 -3.69
CA GLY A 689 -42.82 3.30 -2.29
C GLY A 689 -43.60 2.42 -1.32
N ASP A 690 -44.48 1.52 -1.74
CA ASP A 690 -45.08 0.55 -0.83
C ASP A 690 -44.06 -0.53 -0.45
N LEU A 691 -44.10 -1.03 0.79
CA LEU A 691 -43.22 -2.13 1.22
C LEU A 691 -43.59 -3.41 0.47
N ALA A 692 -42.60 -4.04 -0.14
CA ALA A 692 -42.72 -5.35 -0.77
C ALA A 692 -42.48 -6.48 0.23
N TYR A 693 -41.44 -6.36 1.06
CA TYR A 693 -41.10 -7.38 2.05
C TYR A 693 -40.41 -6.84 3.29
N VAL A 694 -40.37 -7.67 4.33
CA VAL A 694 -39.57 -7.49 5.54
C VAL A 694 -38.77 -8.76 5.78
N ILE A 695 -37.44 -8.66 5.76
CA ILE A 695 -36.52 -9.77 6.07
C ILE A 695 -35.71 -9.40 7.32
N PHE A 696 -35.47 -10.38 8.18
CA PHE A 696 -34.77 -10.17 9.43
C PHE A 696 -33.30 -10.54 9.34
N THR A 697 -32.42 -9.61 9.71
CA THR A 697 -30.98 -9.86 9.84
C THR A 697 -30.60 -10.14 11.29
N SER A 698 -29.48 -10.85 11.51
CA SER A 698 -28.91 -11.01 12.85
C SER A 698 -28.37 -9.67 13.35
N GLY A 699 -29.01 -9.05 14.35
CA GLY A 699 -28.48 -7.83 14.94
C GLY A 699 -27.26 -8.10 15.81
N SER A 700 -26.25 -7.21 15.72
CA SER A 700 -25.06 -7.22 16.59
C SER A 700 -25.38 -7.12 18.09
N THR A 701 -26.59 -6.66 18.43
CA THR A 701 -27.13 -6.59 19.80
C THR A 701 -27.78 -7.90 20.28
N GLY A 702 -27.76 -8.95 19.46
CA GLY A 702 -28.40 -10.24 19.73
C GLY A 702 -29.90 -10.28 19.41
N ARG A 703 -30.52 -9.15 19.05
CA ARG A 703 -31.92 -9.09 18.58
C ARG A 703 -31.98 -8.97 17.05
N PRO A 704 -32.80 -9.78 16.36
CA PRO A 704 -32.99 -9.63 14.91
C PRO A 704 -33.54 -8.24 14.54
N LYS A 705 -33.11 -7.67 13.41
CA LYS A 705 -33.59 -6.37 12.91
C LYS A 705 -34.42 -6.55 11.64
N ALA A 706 -35.58 -5.90 11.56
CA ALA A 706 -36.50 -5.99 10.43
C ALA A 706 -36.11 -5.03 9.30
N VAL A 707 -35.51 -5.52 8.21
CA VAL A 707 -35.18 -4.68 7.03
C VAL A 707 -36.41 -4.56 6.13
N GLY A 708 -36.94 -3.35 5.97
CA GLY A 708 -38.09 -3.08 5.09
C GLY A 708 -37.65 -2.64 3.70
N VAL A 709 -38.13 -3.34 2.67
CA VAL A 709 -37.78 -3.05 1.27
C VAL A 709 -39.03 -2.69 0.48
N GLU A 710 -38.91 -1.67 -0.37
CA GLU A 710 -40.01 -1.13 -1.18
C GLU A 710 -40.09 -1.80 -2.57
N HIS A 711 -41.28 -1.76 -3.18
CA HIS A 711 -41.55 -2.39 -4.47
C HIS A 711 -40.67 -1.86 -5.61
N HIS A 712 -40.35 -0.57 -5.65
CA HIS A 712 -39.46 -0.01 -6.68
C HIS A 712 -38.04 -0.56 -6.58
N ALA A 713 -37.49 -0.67 -5.37
CA ALA A 713 -36.15 -1.21 -5.15
C ALA A 713 -36.08 -2.70 -5.50
N LEU A 714 -37.09 -3.49 -5.08
CA LEU A 714 -37.19 -4.91 -5.45
C LEU A 714 -37.35 -5.11 -6.96
N GLY A 715 -38.21 -4.31 -7.61
CA GLY A 715 -38.45 -4.37 -9.04
C GLY A 715 -37.20 -4.04 -9.86
N ALA A 716 -36.47 -3.00 -9.44
CA ALA A 716 -35.21 -2.58 -10.05
C ALA A 716 -34.14 -3.69 -9.95
N HIS A 717 -33.93 -4.22 -8.75
CA HIS A 717 -32.98 -5.31 -8.53
C HIS A 717 -33.37 -6.56 -9.33
N THR A 718 -34.66 -6.93 -9.35
CA THR A 718 -35.14 -8.10 -10.12
C THR A 718 -34.86 -7.94 -11.62
N ALA A 719 -35.05 -6.74 -12.17
CA ALA A 719 -34.76 -6.46 -13.57
C ALA A 719 -33.24 -6.54 -13.86
N ALA A 720 -32.41 -5.95 -12.98
CA ALA A 720 -30.97 -5.97 -13.10
C ALA A 720 -30.38 -7.39 -12.98
N ALA A 721 -30.84 -8.18 -12.02
CA ALA A 721 -30.46 -9.58 -11.85
C ALA A 721 -30.86 -10.42 -13.06
N ARG A 722 -32.09 -10.25 -13.58
CA ARG A 722 -32.56 -10.94 -14.79
C ARG A 722 -31.65 -10.65 -15.99
N GLU A 723 -31.27 -9.38 -16.19
CA GLU A 723 -30.39 -8.95 -17.27
C GLU A 723 -28.98 -9.53 -17.11
N LEU A 724 -28.37 -9.36 -15.93
CA LEU A 724 -27.02 -9.85 -15.63
C LEU A 724 -26.90 -11.37 -15.80
N PHE A 725 -27.88 -12.12 -15.28
CA PHE A 725 -27.90 -13.58 -15.37
C PHE A 725 -28.40 -14.08 -16.72
N GLY A 726 -28.88 -13.18 -17.60
CA GLY A 726 -29.42 -13.51 -18.91
C GLY A 726 -30.58 -14.51 -18.85
N ILE A 727 -31.46 -14.40 -17.84
CA ILE A 727 -32.54 -15.37 -17.62
C ILE A 727 -33.63 -15.22 -18.69
N THR A 728 -34.01 -16.35 -19.29
CA THR A 728 -35.04 -16.45 -20.33
C THR A 728 -36.11 -17.49 -19.95
N ALA A 729 -37.20 -17.55 -20.74
CA ALA A 729 -38.25 -18.55 -20.54
C ALA A 729 -37.80 -20.01 -20.71
N GLU A 730 -36.64 -20.26 -21.31
CA GLU A 730 -36.05 -21.59 -21.48
C GLU A 730 -35.31 -22.07 -20.23
N ASP A 731 -35.03 -21.16 -19.28
CA ASP A 731 -34.26 -21.47 -18.10
C ASP A 731 -35.05 -22.20 -17.01
N ARG A 732 -34.29 -22.95 -16.21
CA ARG A 732 -34.78 -23.61 -15.00
C ARG A 732 -33.86 -23.23 -13.85
N VAL A 733 -34.34 -22.33 -13.00
CA VAL A 733 -33.56 -21.70 -11.93
C VAL A 733 -33.78 -22.45 -10.62
N LEU A 734 -32.69 -22.86 -9.96
CA LEU A 734 -32.77 -23.50 -8.66
C LEU A 734 -32.96 -22.47 -7.54
N ALA A 735 -34.11 -22.54 -6.86
CA ALA A 735 -34.29 -21.90 -5.57
C ALA A 735 -33.65 -22.77 -4.48
N PHE A 736 -32.39 -22.49 -4.16
CA PHE A 736 -31.57 -23.22 -3.19
C PHE A 736 -31.62 -22.60 -1.78
N ALA A 737 -31.61 -21.27 -1.71
CA ALA A 737 -31.54 -20.51 -0.47
C ALA A 737 -32.81 -20.67 0.38
N SER A 738 -32.65 -20.56 1.70
CA SER A 738 -33.80 -20.46 2.61
C SER A 738 -34.58 -19.18 2.33
N PHE A 739 -35.91 -19.26 2.40
CA PHE A 739 -36.79 -18.12 2.19
C PHE A 739 -36.71 -17.05 3.29
N SER A 740 -36.00 -17.34 4.39
CA SER A 740 -35.62 -16.32 5.38
C SER A 740 -34.44 -15.45 4.97
N PHE A 741 -33.74 -15.79 3.88
CA PHE A 741 -32.71 -14.96 3.27
C PHE A 741 -33.23 -14.35 1.97
N ASP A 742 -32.83 -13.12 1.74
CA ASP A 742 -33.20 -12.29 0.60
C ASP A 742 -32.66 -12.83 -0.74
N ALA A 743 -31.52 -13.54 -0.73
CA ALA A 743 -31.00 -14.32 -1.87
C ALA A 743 -32.06 -15.24 -2.53
N SER A 744 -33.01 -15.76 -1.76
CA SER A 744 -34.09 -16.56 -2.33
C SER A 744 -35.00 -15.78 -3.29
N LEU A 745 -35.15 -14.48 -3.10
CA LEU A 745 -35.93 -13.62 -4.00
C LEU A 745 -35.17 -13.40 -5.32
N GLU A 746 -33.85 -13.30 -5.30
CA GLU A 746 -33.00 -13.23 -6.50
C GLU A 746 -33.06 -14.54 -7.31
N GLN A 747 -33.30 -15.68 -6.67
CA GLN A 747 -33.48 -16.97 -7.33
C GLN A 747 -34.87 -17.16 -7.95
N VAL A 748 -35.90 -16.54 -7.35
CA VAL A 748 -37.31 -16.78 -7.71
C VAL A 748 -37.85 -15.72 -8.65
N LEU A 749 -37.64 -14.43 -8.35
CA LEU A 749 -38.34 -13.34 -9.03
C LEU A 749 -37.84 -13.10 -10.46
N PRO A 750 -36.51 -13.04 -10.73
CA PRO A 750 -36.02 -12.91 -12.10
C PRO A 750 -36.54 -14.02 -13.03
N ALA A 751 -36.60 -15.25 -12.52
CA ALA A 751 -37.12 -16.42 -13.24
C ALA A 751 -38.60 -16.28 -13.58
N LEU A 752 -39.45 -16.03 -12.58
CA LEU A 752 -40.89 -15.87 -12.79
C LEU A 752 -41.25 -14.64 -13.64
N GLY A 753 -40.42 -13.60 -13.60
CA GLY A 753 -40.57 -12.40 -14.43
C GLY A 753 -40.05 -12.57 -15.86
N ALA A 754 -39.34 -13.65 -16.16
CA ALA A 754 -38.86 -14.02 -17.50
C ALA A 754 -39.70 -15.12 -18.16
N GLY A 755 -40.63 -15.74 -17.42
CA GLY A 755 -41.39 -16.90 -17.89
C GLY A 755 -40.67 -18.23 -17.71
N ALA A 756 -39.56 -18.25 -16.98
CA ALA A 756 -38.74 -19.43 -16.69
C ALA A 756 -39.42 -20.36 -15.67
N SER A 757 -38.87 -21.56 -15.47
CA SER A 757 -39.29 -22.42 -14.35
C SER A 757 -38.41 -22.20 -13.12
N VAL A 758 -39.00 -22.23 -11.92
CA VAL A 758 -38.27 -22.30 -10.64
C VAL A 758 -38.34 -23.71 -10.09
N VAL A 759 -37.19 -24.33 -9.88
CA VAL A 759 -37.05 -25.62 -9.19
C VAL A 759 -36.79 -25.32 -7.71
N VAL A 760 -37.76 -25.61 -6.86
CA VAL A 760 -37.68 -25.38 -5.41
C VAL A 760 -37.08 -26.60 -4.74
N ARG A 761 -35.92 -26.43 -4.09
CA ARG A 761 -35.39 -27.44 -3.18
C ARG A 761 -36.31 -27.56 -1.95
N PRO A 762 -36.60 -28.76 -1.43
CA PRO A 762 -37.34 -28.91 -0.18
C PRO A 762 -36.53 -28.43 1.05
N ASP A 763 -37.02 -28.65 2.26
CA ASP A 763 -36.35 -28.17 3.48
C ASP A 763 -35.06 -28.95 3.80
N GLU A 764 -35.00 -30.22 3.38
CA GLU A 764 -33.87 -31.11 3.54
C GLU A 764 -32.65 -30.58 2.78
N VAL A 765 -31.52 -30.50 3.48
CA VAL A 765 -30.22 -30.13 2.90
C VAL A 765 -29.79 -31.24 1.95
N TRP A 766 -29.56 -30.89 0.69
CA TRP A 766 -29.03 -31.82 -0.30
C TRP A 766 -27.54 -32.07 -0.06
N SER A 767 -27.09 -33.29 -0.28
CA SER A 767 -25.67 -33.58 -0.52
C SER A 767 -25.25 -33.02 -1.89
N VAL A 768 -23.94 -32.97 -2.14
CA VAL A 768 -23.41 -32.54 -3.45
C VAL A 768 -23.88 -33.48 -4.57
N GLU A 769 -23.97 -34.78 -4.31
CA GLU A 769 -24.45 -35.79 -5.24
C GLU A 769 -25.95 -35.64 -5.50
N GLU A 770 -26.76 -35.39 -4.47
CA GLU A 770 -28.20 -35.12 -4.61
C GLU A 770 -28.45 -33.84 -5.40
N LEU A 771 -27.66 -32.79 -5.17
CA LEU A 771 -27.72 -31.57 -5.98
C LEU A 771 -27.37 -31.85 -7.45
N ALA A 772 -26.28 -32.57 -7.71
CA ALA A 772 -25.86 -32.87 -9.07
C ALA A 772 -26.91 -33.73 -9.81
N GLU A 773 -27.47 -34.74 -9.13
CA GLU A 773 -28.57 -35.52 -9.66
C GLU A 773 -29.80 -34.65 -9.94
N ALA A 774 -30.14 -33.70 -9.07
CA ALA A 774 -31.22 -32.75 -9.29
C ALA A 774 -30.94 -31.86 -10.51
N VAL A 775 -29.70 -31.38 -10.70
CA VAL A 775 -29.31 -30.60 -11.88
C VAL A 775 -29.56 -31.38 -13.16
N ARG A 776 -29.13 -32.65 -13.20
CA ARG A 776 -29.32 -33.52 -14.37
C ARG A 776 -30.78 -33.91 -14.58
N THR A 777 -31.50 -34.32 -13.55
CA THR A 777 -32.86 -34.88 -13.68
C THR A 777 -33.93 -33.81 -13.84
N ARG A 778 -33.65 -32.58 -13.42
CA ARG A 778 -34.56 -31.44 -13.51
C ARG A 778 -34.11 -30.39 -14.51
N ASP A 779 -33.09 -30.68 -15.33
CA ASP A 779 -32.54 -29.80 -16.35
C ASP A 779 -32.25 -28.38 -15.82
N ILE A 780 -31.64 -28.28 -14.63
CA ILE A 780 -31.35 -26.97 -14.00
C ILE A 780 -30.26 -26.27 -14.82
N THR A 781 -30.54 -25.05 -15.26
CA THR A 781 -29.62 -24.25 -16.08
C THR A 781 -28.90 -23.18 -15.27
N VAL A 782 -29.55 -22.64 -14.23
CA VAL A 782 -28.98 -21.59 -13.38
C VAL A 782 -29.12 -22.02 -11.92
N MET A 783 -28.02 -21.93 -11.18
CA MET A 783 -28.04 -22.13 -9.73
C MET A 783 -27.26 -21.04 -9.02
N GLU A 784 -27.69 -20.75 -7.79
CA GLU A 784 -27.00 -19.87 -6.88
C GLU A 784 -26.66 -20.62 -5.59
N ALA A 785 -25.42 -20.52 -5.14
CA ALA A 785 -24.93 -21.15 -3.92
C ALA A 785 -23.90 -20.27 -3.21
N THR A 786 -23.83 -20.35 -1.88
CA THR A 786 -22.78 -19.69 -1.11
C THR A 786 -21.40 -20.25 -1.46
N PRO A 787 -20.31 -19.44 -1.42
CA PRO A 787 -18.95 -19.92 -1.64
C PRO A 787 -18.60 -21.19 -0.86
N ALA A 788 -18.93 -21.28 0.44
CA ALA A 788 -18.67 -22.49 1.23
C ALA A 788 -19.32 -23.77 0.66
N TYR A 789 -20.58 -23.68 0.19
CA TYR A 789 -21.26 -24.83 -0.42
C TYR A 789 -20.68 -25.14 -1.81
N TRP A 790 -20.31 -24.11 -2.57
CA TRP A 790 -19.65 -24.30 -3.86
C TRP A 790 -18.28 -24.98 -3.73
N GLU A 791 -17.50 -24.68 -2.70
CA GLU A 791 -16.24 -25.38 -2.43
C GLU A 791 -16.43 -26.89 -2.21
N GLU A 792 -17.51 -27.29 -1.53
CA GLU A 792 -17.87 -28.71 -1.39
C GLU A 792 -18.22 -29.35 -2.74
N ILE A 793 -18.88 -28.61 -3.64
CA ILE A 793 -19.09 -29.06 -5.02
C ILE A 793 -17.75 -29.25 -5.72
N VAL A 794 -16.86 -28.25 -5.65
CA VAL A 794 -15.53 -28.28 -6.28
C VAL A 794 -14.71 -29.47 -5.77
N ALA A 795 -14.79 -29.78 -4.48
CA ALA A 795 -14.10 -30.92 -3.87
C ALA A 795 -14.49 -32.27 -4.49
N ARG A 796 -15.72 -32.39 -5.02
CA ARG A 796 -16.32 -33.61 -5.58
C ARG A 796 -16.43 -33.62 -7.11
N LEU A 797 -15.88 -32.63 -7.82
CA LEU A 797 -16.09 -32.50 -9.28
C LEU A 797 -15.69 -33.74 -10.08
N ASP A 798 -14.68 -34.49 -9.65
CA ASP A 798 -14.24 -35.72 -10.34
C ASP A 798 -15.37 -36.75 -10.47
N THR A 799 -16.34 -36.74 -9.54
CA THR A 799 -17.50 -37.65 -9.54
C THR A 799 -18.77 -37.01 -10.06
N VAL A 800 -19.01 -35.71 -9.79
CA VAL A 800 -20.31 -35.07 -10.08
C VAL A 800 -20.32 -34.17 -11.32
N ALA A 801 -19.16 -33.81 -11.90
CA ALA A 801 -19.11 -32.85 -13.00
C ALA A 801 -19.95 -33.26 -14.23
N GLY A 802 -20.08 -34.57 -14.49
CA GLY A 802 -20.91 -35.09 -15.58
C GLY A 802 -22.39 -34.70 -15.44
N ASP A 803 -22.90 -34.70 -14.22
CA ASP A 803 -24.30 -34.40 -13.90
C ASP A 803 -24.57 -32.89 -13.82
N LEU A 804 -23.52 -32.08 -13.65
CA LEU A 804 -23.59 -30.61 -13.60
C LEU A 804 -23.56 -29.95 -14.99
N LYS A 805 -23.38 -30.70 -16.08
CA LYS A 805 -23.26 -30.16 -17.45
C LYS A 805 -24.50 -29.42 -17.97
N GLY A 806 -25.66 -29.60 -17.32
CA GLY A 806 -26.87 -28.84 -17.64
C GLY A 806 -26.79 -27.37 -17.22
N LEU A 807 -25.89 -27.02 -16.30
CA LEU A 807 -25.69 -25.64 -15.86
C LEU A 807 -25.09 -24.79 -16.99
N ARG A 808 -25.65 -23.61 -17.20
CA ARG A 808 -25.06 -22.53 -17.99
C ARG A 808 -24.48 -21.41 -17.13
N LEU A 809 -24.85 -21.34 -15.86
CA LEU A 809 -24.45 -20.25 -14.97
C LEU A 809 -24.46 -20.71 -13.51
N LEU A 810 -23.38 -20.38 -12.80
CA LEU A 810 -23.32 -20.40 -11.34
C LEU A 810 -23.27 -18.97 -10.81
N VAL A 811 -24.12 -18.65 -9.84
CA VAL A 811 -24.05 -17.40 -9.06
C VAL A 811 -23.57 -17.75 -7.65
N THR A 812 -22.70 -16.93 -7.08
CA THR A 812 -22.23 -17.08 -5.70
C THR A 812 -22.26 -15.76 -4.96
N GLY A 813 -22.66 -15.76 -3.70
CA GLY A 813 -22.67 -14.56 -2.87
C GLY A 813 -22.79 -14.85 -1.38
N GLY A 814 -22.75 -13.79 -0.58
CA GLY A 814 -22.85 -13.84 0.88
C GLY A 814 -21.53 -14.04 1.63
N GLU A 815 -20.47 -14.49 0.95
CA GLU A 815 -19.12 -14.67 1.50
C GLU A 815 -18.08 -14.28 0.44
N ALA A 816 -16.80 -14.16 0.85
CA ALA A 816 -15.73 -13.93 -0.12
C ALA A 816 -15.50 -15.19 -0.97
N LEU A 817 -15.50 -15.06 -2.30
CA LEU A 817 -15.22 -16.17 -3.21
C LEU A 817 -13.72 -16.50 -3.21
N PRO A 818 -13.30 -17.71 -2.83
CA PRO A 818 -11.89 -18.11 -2.88
C PRO A 818 -11.46 -18.34 -4.33
N SER A 819 -10.25 -17.90 -4.66
CA SER A 819 -9.69 -18.02 -6.01
C SER A 819 -9.18 -19.41 -6.35
N ALA A 820 -8.56 -20.10 -5.38
CA ALA A 820 -7.92 -21.41 -5.61
C ALA A 820 -8.88 -22.48 -6.19
N PRO A 821 -10.14 -22.61 -5.74
CA PRO A 821 -11.09 -23.58 -6.30
C PRO A 821 -11.51 -23.31 -7.76
N LEU A 822 -11.36 -22.06 -8.26
CA LEU A 822 -11.75 -21.70 -9.63
C LEU A 822 -10.97 -22.49 -10.68
N ALA A 823 -9.69 -22.77 -10.44
CA ALA A 823 -8.87 -23.57 -11.35
C ALA A 823 -9.47 -24.96 -11.60
N ARG A 824 -9.95 -25.61 -10.53
CA ARG A 824 -10.58 -26.93 -10.63
C ARG A 824 -11.98 -26.85 -11.23
N TRP A 825 -12.74 -25.80 -10.92
CA TRP A 825 -14.05 -25.55 -11.52
C TRP A 825 -13.96 -25.47 -13.05
N PHE A 826 -13.14 -24.55 -13.59
CA PHE A 826 -13.02 -24.36 -15.03
C PHE A 826 -12.33 -25.53 -15.75
N ALA A 827 -11.56 -26.36 -15.05
CA ALA A 827 -11.03 -27.60 -15.63
C ALA A 827 -12.14 -28.64 -15.94
N HIS A 828 -13.22 -28.66 -15.16
CA HIS A 828 -14.32 -29.61 -15.31
C HIS A 828 -15.52 -29.01 -16.06
N LEU A 829 -15.78 -27.72 -15.85
CA LEU A 829 -16.93 -26.98 -16.37
C LEU A 829 -16.44 -25.67 -17.04
N PRO A 830 -15.66 -25.75 -18.13
CA PRO A 830 -15.03 -24.59 -18.76
C PRO A 830 -16.03 -23.56 -19.32
N ASP A 831 -17.24 -24.01 -19.67
CA ASP A 831 -18.27 -23.19 -20.28
C ASP A 831 -19.28 -22.62 -19.25
N VAL A 832 -19.08 -22.87 -17.95
CA VAL A 832 -19.98 -22.42 -16.88
C VAL A 832 -19.34 -21.25 -16.12
N PRO A 833 -19.67 -19.99 -16.48
CA PRO A 833 -19.18 -18.82 -15.75
C PRO A 833 -19.68 -18.80 -14.31
N VAL A 834 -18.88 -18.17 -13.44
CA VAL A 834 -19.22 -17.90 -12.04
C VAL A 834 -19.45 -16.41 -11.87
N VAL A 835 -20.64 -16.00 -11.43
CA VAL A 835 -20.93 -14.61 -11.09
C VAL A 835 -20.82 -14.45 -9.58
N ASN A 836 -19.78 -13.75 -9.14
CA ASN A 836 -19.58 -13.38 -7.76
C ASN A 836 -20.39 -12.12 -7.43
N THR A 837 -21.37 -12.23 -6.55
CA THR A 837 -22.22 -11.13 -6.09
C THR A 837 -21.91 -10.75 -4.65
N TYR A 838 -22.13 -9.48 -4.33
CA TYR A 838 -22.03 -8.97 -2.97
C TYR A 838 -23.14 -7.96 -2.72
N GLY A 839 -23.80 -8.08 -1.58
CA GLY A 839 -24.71 -7.06 -1.09
C GLY A 839 -25.20 -7.39 0.32
N PRO A 840 -25.25 -6.41 1.24
CA PRO A 840 -26.00 -6.56 2.47
C PRO A 840 -27.51 -6.48 2.20
N THR A 841 -28.34 -7.04 3.09
CA THR A 841 -29.80 -7.01 2.95
C THR A 841 -30.37 -5.59 2.82
N GLU A 842 -29.74 -4.61 3.47
CA GLU A 842 -30.08 -3.19 3.40
C GLU A 842 -29.86 -2.57 2.03
N SER A 843 -29.06 -3.22 1.16
CA SER A 843 -28.84 -2.82 -0.23
C SER A 843 -29.73 -3.57 -1.22
N VAL A 844 -30.70 -4.34 -0.73
CA VAL A 844 -31.63 -5.17 -1.52
C VAL A 844 -30.90 -6.28 -2.28
N ILE A 845 -30.59 -7.35 -1.55
CA ILE A 845 -30.00 -8.60 -2.05
C ILE A 845 -28.56 -8.40 -2.56
N SER A 846 -28.32 -8.33 -3.87
CA SER A 846 -26.99 -8.10 -4.45
C SER A 846 -26.82 -6.65 -4.89
N ALA A 847 -25.75 -6.00 -4.42
CA ALA A 847 -25.40 -4.62 -4.76
C ALA A 847 -24.32 -4.49 -5.82
N THR A 848 -23.38 -5.43 -5.88
CA THR A 848 -22.32 -5.48 -6.88
C THR A 848 -22.19 -6.89 -7.45
N ALA A 849 -21.66 -6.99 -8.66
CA ALA A 849 -21.40 -8.28 -9.30
C ALA A 849 -20.14 -8.28 -10.17
N HIS A 850 -19.46 -9.44 -10.21
CA HIS A 850 -18.31 -9.72 -11.04
C HIS A 850 -18.46 -11.07 -11.75
N THR A 851 -18.40 -11.08 -13.08
CA THR A 851 -18.40 -12.32 -13.86
C THR A 851 -16.98 -12.85 -14.03
N VAL A 852 -16.75 -14.07 -13.54
CA VAL A 852 -15.51 -14.81 -13.66
C VAL A 852 -15.69 -15.89 -14.73
N THR A 853 -14.85 -15.86 -15.76
CA THR A 853 -14.88 -16.80 -16.90
C THR A 853 -13.62 -17.65 -17.03
N ALA A 854 -12.64 -17.42 -16.15
CA ALA A 854 -11.38 -18.14 -16.11
C ALA A 854 -10.82 -18.13 -14.67
N PRO A 855 -9.86 -19.02 -14.34
CA PRO A 855 -9.18 -18.97 -13.05
C PRO A 855 -8.54 -17.59 -12.81
N VAL A 856 -8.61 -17.11 -11.58
CA VAL A 856 -8.07 -15.81 -11.15
C VAL A 856 -6.99 -16.08 -10.10
N GLU A 857 -5.89 -15.33 -10.13
CA GLU A 857 -4.88 -15.34 -9.07
C GLU A 857 -5.20 -14.26 -8.02
N GLY A 858 -4.94 -14.54 -6.74
CA GLY A 858 -5.15 -13.56 -5.67
C GLY A 858 -6.61 -13.47 -5.20
N ARG A 859 -7.14 -12.26 -5.01
CA ARG A 859 -8.49 -12.01 -4.49
C ARG A 859 -9.50 -11.88 -5.63
N VAL A 860 -10.66 -12.54 -5.53
CA VAL A 860 -11.75 -12.35 -6.49
C VAL A 860 -12.51 -11.07 -6.15
N ALA A 861 -12.70 -10.20 -7.13
CA ALA A 861 -13.42 -8.94 -6.94
C ALA A 861 -14.92 -9.17 -6.70
N ILE A 862 -15.54 -8.30 -5.89
CA ILE A 862 -17.02 -8.19 -5.79
C ILE A 862 -17.64 -7.45 -6.98
N GLY A 863 -16.80 -6.85 -7.81
CA GLY A 863 -17.17 -6.29 -9.11
C GLY A 863 -17.74 -4.88 -9.07
N ARG A 864 -18.67 -4.60 -9.99
CA ARG A 864 -19.24 -3.27 -10.20
C ARG A 864 -20.67 -3.19 -9.67
N PRO A 865 -21.18 -1.99 -9.35
CA PRO A 865 -22.57 -1.80 -8.95
C PRO A 865 -23.57 -2.47 -9.90
N LEU A 866 -24.55 -3.18 -9.34
CA LEU A 866 -25.65 -3.83 -10.05
C LEU A 866 -26.85 -2.88 -10.12
N GLY A 867 -27.41 -2.73 -11.31
CA GLY A 867 -28.57 -1.88 -11.56
C GLY A 867 -28.23 -0.39 -11.43
N SER A 868 -29.10 0.37 -10.78
CA SER A 868 -28.95 1.81 -10.56
C SER A 868 -28.21 2.16 -9.27
N ARG A 869 -27.52 1.19 -8.66
CA ARG A 869 -26.76 1.42 -7.43
C ARG A 869 -25.48 2.20 -7.68
N ARG A 870 -24.98 2.79 -6.61
CA ARG A 870 -23.65 3.37 -6.54
C ARG A 870 -22.83 2.69 -5.46
N ALA A 871 -21.52 2.52 -5.68
CA ALA A 871 -20.61 1.96 -4.69
C ALA A 871 -19.35 2.83 -4.61
N TYR A 872 -19.11 3.42 -3.45
CA TYR A 872 -17.94 4.25 -3.17
C TYR A 872 -17.07 3.59 -2.12
N VAL A 873 -15.75 3.71 -2.25
CA VAL A 873 -14.81 3.34 -1.19
C VAL A 873 -14.26 4.62 -0.60
N VAL A 874 -14.47 4.83 0.70
CA VAL A 874 -14.12 6.07 1.39
C VAL A 874 -13.23 5.84 2.60
N ASP A 875 -12.48 6.86 3.00
CA ASP A 875 -11.76 6.88 4.27
C ASP A 875 -12.69 7.27 5.43
N ALA A 876 -12.14 7.32 6.64
CA ALA A 876 -12.87 7.68 7.86
C ALA A 876 -13.42 9.13 7.89
N LEU A 877 -13.12 9.94 6.86
CA LEU A 877 -13.63 11.30 6.69
C LEU A 877 -14.62 11.40 5.51
N ASP A 878 -15.12 10.26 5.04
CA ASP A 878 -16.01 10.12 3.89
C ASP A 878 -15.40 10.64 2.57
N GLN A 879 -14.07 10.69 2.46
CA GLN A 879 -13.39 11.05 1.21
C GLN A 879 -13.08 9.82 0.38
N LEU A 880 -13.23 9.90 -0.95
CA LEU A 880 -12.85 8.80 -1.85
C LEU A 880 -11.37 8.45 -1.66
N VAL A 881 -11.10 7.15 -1.57
CA VAL A 881 -9.73 6.64 -1.49
C VAL A 881 -9.18 6.29 -2.88
N PRO A 882 -7.86 6.41 -3.10
CA PRO A 882 -7.24 5.99 -4.36
C PRO A 882 -7.42 4.49 -4.65
N VAL A 883 -7.29 4.12 -5.93
CA VAL A 883 -7.27 2.71 -6.35
C VAL A 883 -6.19 1.93 -5.60
N GLY A 884 -6.60 0.83 -4.96
CA GLY A 884 -5.74 -0.06 -4.17
C GLY A 884 -5.76 0.22 -2.66
N VAL A 885 -6.13 1.43 -2.24
CA VAL A 885 -6.20 1.83 -0.83
C VAL A 885 -7.46 1.23 -0.19
N PRO A 886 -7.36 0.57 0.98
CA PRO A 886 -8.53 0.06 1.69
C PRO A 886 -9.38 1.19 2.27
N GLY A 887 -10.70 1.03 2.26
CA GLY A 887 -11.65 1.97 2.86
C GLY A 887 -13.00 1.33 3.13
N GLU A 888 -13.91 2.11 3.70
CA GLU A 888 -15.30 1.72 3.95
C GLU A 888 -16.10 1.75 2.64
N LEU A 889 -16.85 0.68 2.36
CA LEU A 889 -17.71 0.59 1.19
C LEU A 889 -19.08 1.21 1.49
N LEU A 890 -19.41 2.31 0.81
CA LEU A 890 -20.72 2.95 0.87
C LEU A 890 -21.54 2.59 -0.37
N ILE A 891 -22.72 2.01 -0.15
CA ILE A 891 -23.66 1.69 -1.23
C ILE A 891 -24.81 2.71 -1.22
N GLY A 892 -25.06 3.30 -2.39
CA GLY A 892 -26.09 4.30 -2.61
C GLY A 892 -27.01 3.95 -3.78
N GLY A 893 -27.99 4.81 -4.04
CA GLY A 893 -28.91 4.70 -5.18
C GLY A 893 -30.36 4.42 -4.78
N PRO A 894 -31.27 4.32 -5.76
CA PRO A 894 -32.69 4.09 -5.50
C PRO A 894 -33.00 2.67 -5.01
N GLU A 895 -32.07 1.72 -5.20
CA GLU A 895 -32.26 0.31 -4.83
C GLU A 895 -31.83 -0.01 -3.39
N LEU A 896 -31.94 0.96 -2.48
CA LEU A 896 -31.71 0.75 -1.05
C LEU A 896 -33.01 0.37 -0.34
N ALA A 897 -32.88 -0.37 0.75
CA ALA A 897 -33.98 -0.59 1.68
C ALA A 897 -34.47 0.75 2.25
N ARG A 898 -35.75 0.80 2.67
CA ARG A 898 -36.26 1.93 3.45
C ARG A 898 -35.47 2.10 4.75
N GLY A 899 -34.99 0.99 5.31
CA GLY A 899 -34.22 0.92 6.54
C GLY A 899 -34.76 -0.17 7.47
N TYR A 900 -34.31 -0.13 8.73
CA TYR A 900 -34.87 -0.97 9.77
C TYR A 900 -36.26 -0.47 10.19
N LEU A 901 -37.25 -1.36 10.24
CA LEU A 901 -38.59 -1.09 10.73
C LEU A 901 -38.59 -1.28 12.26
N GLY A 902 -39.11 -0.27 12.99
CA GLY A 902 -39.09 -0.23 14.45
C GLY A 902 -38.65 1.12 14.95
#